data_AF-A0A817SMZ4-F1
#
_entry.id   AF-A0A817SMZ4-F1
#
_cell.length_a   1.000
_cell.length_b   1.000
_cell.length_c   1.000
_cell.angle_alpha   90.00
_cell.angle_beta   90.00
_cell.angle_gamma   90.00
#
_symmetry.space_group_name_H-M   'P 1'
#
loop_
_entity.id
_entity.type
_entity.pdbx_description
1 polymer ?
#
loop_
_entity_poly.entity_id
_entity_poly.type
_entity_poly.pdbx_seq_one_letter_code
_entity_poly.pdbx_strand_id
1 'polypeptide(L)'
;ILEKEQEQSVVYGSTDFGKNCTTNDKYKDLLGKVSTMLKIKPHSVKTEKENSIELLTAVECKGIVGNDGRHYLLDLLRMAPPDLNYLSIDAEHISSAMKQLDYPKTYKHRLCCLRQELIDAFVEQKYVDFYRSIALNLSKLRSGEAASSETTEQANVEEAKRIVNEISVEDNSREIIQSACRSIGSVKDNEFDIRFNPDLFQPYVTLDQTPDETAADIKLLKEAAEYLVLKQIPLMIQDFQDHSGVPVDGESLSEAMHSRGINIRYLGRVAQVVTQQPSLGYIYEIVATEILCRSAKHVFRTYLQSVPTHLLSFSISHFLNCFLTIISSPTTDNSFDELSALSSQSTNNAPNVLLSNSTNISSQKTNSKNKNKNKKQQQRKYIPTIRNESLEFSSLTSEVLWSQLTNEAKSRYSFDLNCDDIESFIHEYSVRRTCILRSFCRKSGLQITMREYQFEFLNKTSRFNNECFNELDIINIYPIIKHVPPKPSDAYQFFTSGQQKIQQGLLREGFDLISEAHNLLNNVYGPMHSEISMCLRLLARLNYIMGDYQEALMTQHKAVMMSERVLGIDHPQTATEYIHMALYSFANGLSINASKLLCRARYIILICCGENHPQISLIDSNLGLILQSYGDYENALKFMEKSLQLNKIFYGTKSLKVALSHHLCARIQSCRGDFRSALNSEREAYQIYKLQLGDEHERTRESAQVLKHLTEQAVVLQRRINDVVKGQLLVIPSLTIQQPSFQNVLEMLNVVNGILFIQIREKDLEILRDEFAKQSIGNQQTSVSSMTISEAVDQAAALLNNEID
;
A
#
# COMPACT_ATOMS: atom_id res chain seq x y z
N ILE A 1 -10.42 32.26 16.54
CA ILE A 1 -9.85 31.50 17.68
C ILE A 1 -9.11 32.45 18.61
N LEU A 2 -8.29 33.37 18.07
CA LEU A 2 -7.74 34.51 18.82
C LEU A 2 -8.14 35.82 18.13
N GLU A 3 -8.42 36.87 18.89
CA GLU A 3 -8.37 38.25 18.40
C GLU A 3 -6.90 38.69 18.32
N LYS A 4 -6.55 39.59 17.39
CA LYS A 4 -5.17 40.07 17.17
C LYS A 4 -4.47 40.59 18.45
N GLU A 5 -5.22 40.97 19.47
CA GLU A 5 -4.69 41.48 20.74
C GLU A 5 -4.33 40.38 21.76
N GLN A 6 -4.74 39.12 21.54
CA GLN A 6 -4.51 37.99 22.46
C GLN A 6 -3.50 36.94 21.95
N GLU A 7 -2.80 37.24 20.85
CA GLU A 7 -1.78 36.36 20.23
C GLU A 7 -0.64 35.94 21.19
N GLN A 8 -0.53 36.54 22.38
CA GLN A 8 0.52 36.28 23.37
C GLN A 8 0.08 35.48 24.62
N SER A 9 -1.15 34.96 24.69
CA SER A 9 -1.61 34.19 25.85
C SER A 9 -1.19 32.70 25.78
N VAL A 10 0.10 32.42 25.61
CA VAL A 10 0.63 31.05 25.75
C VAL A 10 0.70 30.70 27.23
N VAL A 11 -0.14 29.75 27.63
CA VAL A 11 -0.35 29.34 29.02
C VAL A 11 0.42 28.04 29.36
N TYR A 12 0.92 27.35 28.34
CA TYR A 12 1.70 26.13 28.47
C TYR A 12 2.72 26.01 27.33
N GLY A 13 3.96 25.61 27.64
CA GLY A 13 5.05 25.47 26.67
C GLY A 13 5.84 26.76 26.42
N SER A 14 6.61 26.78 25.33
CA SER A 14 7.52 27.90 25.03
C SER A 14 7.00 28.87 23.96
N THR A 15 7.17 30.17 24.19
CA THR A 15 7.01 31.21 23.16
C THR A 15 8.28 31.43 22.33
N ASP A 16 9.46 31.26 22.94
CA ASP A 16 10.75 31.70 22.41
C ASP A 16 11.80 30.56 22.38
N PHE A 17 11.45 29.40 21.80
CA PHE A 17 12.36 28.24 21.65
C PHE A 17 13.14 27.88 22.94
N GLY A 18 12.43 27.71 24.06
CA GLY A 18 12.98 27.30 25.36
C GLY A 18 13.27 28.45 26.33
N LYS A 19 13.38 29.70 25.86
CA LYS A 19 13.77 30.84 26.72
C LYS A 19 12.72 31.20 27.77
N ASN A 20 11.47 31.36 27.31
CA ASN A 20 10.30 31.65 28.11
C ASN A 20 9.33 30.46 28.04
N CYS A 21 9.35 29.62 29.07
CA CYS A 21 8.42 28.48 29.20
C CYS A 21 7.42 28.74 30.33
N THR A 22 6.16 28.35 30.13
CA THR A 22 5.09 28.41 31.13
C THR A 22 4.40 27.07 31.26
N THR A 23 3.79 26.81 32.42
CA THR A 23 2.96 25.61 32.66
C THR A 23 1.69 25.98 33.41
N ASN A 24 0.66 25.14 33.27
CA ASN A 24 -0.63 25.30 33.93
C ASN A 24 -1.16 23.92 34.36
N ASP A 25 -1.70 23.84 35.57
CA ASP A 25 -2.20 22.60 36.19
C ASP A 25 -3.31 21.93 35.36
N LYS A 26 -4.21 22.72 34.74
CA LYS A 26 -5.25 22.15 33.87
C LYS A 26 -4.65 21.41 32.66
N TYR A 27 -3.57 21.95 32.09
CA TYR A 27 -2.86 21.28 31.02
C TYR A 27 -2.14 20.04 31.52
N LYS A 28 -1.58 20.06 32.74
CA LYS A 28 -0.97 18.87 33.34
C LYS A 28 -1.98 17.73 33.50
N ASP A 29 -3.19 18.02 33.98
CA ASP A 29 -4.25 17.02 34.14
C ASP A 29 -4.71 16.43 32.79
N LEU A 30 -4.91 17.29 31.78
CA LEU A 30 -5.33 16.86 30.45
C LEU A 30 -4.24 16.06 29.73
N LEU A 31 -2.99 16.52 29.79
CA LEU A 31 -1.85 15.91 29.11
C LEU A 31 -1.29 14.70 29.85
N GLY A 32 -1.60 14.52 31.14
CA GLY A 32 -1.19 13.35 31.91
C GLY A 32 -1.65 12.04 31.28
N LYS A 33 -2.93 11.95 30.88
CA LYS A 33 -3.45 10.75 30.18
C LYS A 33 -2.84 10.60 28.78
N VAL A 34 -2.73 11.69 28.04
CA VAL A 34 -2.22 11.68 26.66
C VAL A 34 -0.74 11.26 26.61
N SER A 35 0.09 11.80 27.51
CA SER A 35 1.51 11.46 27.60
C SER A 35 1.74 9.98 27.90
N THR A 36 0.91 9.35 28.74
CA THR A 36 1.00 7.90 29.00
C THR A 36 0.67 7.06 27.77
N MET A 37 -0.33 7.47 26.97
CA MET A 37 -0.70 6.77 25.74
C MET A 37 0.37 6.95 24.65
N LEU A 38 0.90 8.16 24.48
CA LEU A 38 1.95 8.48 23.50
C LEU A 38 3.36 8.09 23.96
N LYS A 39 3.50 7.47 25.14
CA LYS A 39 4.79 7.08 25.74
C LYS A 39 5.77 8.26 25.88
N ILE A 40 5.27 9.43 26.24
CA ILE A 40 6.06 10.65 26.48
C ILE A 40 6.47 10.71 27.96
N LYS A 41 7.77 10.90 28.21
CA LYS A 41 8.34 11.03 29.55
C LYS A 41 8.13 12.47 30.05
N PRO A 42 7.54 12.67 31.25
CA PRO A 42 7.57 13.97 31.92
C PRO A 42 9.02 14.40 32.13
N HIS A 43 9.37 15.63 31.75
CA HIS A 43 10.74 16.11 31.83
C HIS A 43 10.79 17.58 32.23
N SER A 44 11.87 17.96 32.91
CA SER A 44 12.08 19.31 33.40
C SER A 44 13.07 20.07 32.52
N VAL A 45 12.74 21.32 32.20
CA VAL A 45 13.53 22.21 31.34
C VAL A 45 13.90 23.47 32.12
N LYS A 46 15.14 23.93 31.95
CA LYS A 46 15.62 25.20 32.52
C LYS A 46 15.27 26.36 31.61
N THR A 47 14.60 27.37 32.17
CA THR A 47 14.36 28.65 31.49
C THR A 47 15.57 29.57 31.58
N GLU A 48 15.59 30.70 30.85
CA GLU A 48 16.64 31.73 30.97
C GLU A 48 16.79 32.27 32.40
N LYS A 49 15.76 32.13 33.24
CA LYS A 49 15.76 32.51 34.66
C LYS A 49 16.25 31.40 35.59
N GLU A 50 16.78 30.30 35.05
CA GLU A 50 17.16 29.06 35.74
C GLU A 50 16.02 28.36 36.51
N ASN A 51 14.77 28.76 36.28
CA ASN A 51 13.62 28.06 36.87
C ASN A 51 13.38 26.75 36.10
N SER A 52 13.27 25.65 36.85
CA SER A 52 12.92 24.32 36.36
C SER A 52 11.41 24.21 36.15
N ILE A 53 11.00 23.90 34.92
CA ILE A 53 9.59 23.74 34.58
C ILE A 53 9.37 22.35 34.01
N GLU A 54 8.43 21.61 34.60
CA GLU A 54 8.07 20.26 34.19
C GLU A 54 7.03 20.28 33.06
N LEU A 55 7.36 19.65 31.94
CA LEU A 55 6.52 19.52 30.75
C LEU A 55 6.16 18.06 30.46
N LEU A 56 4.99 17.86 29.87
CA LEU A 56 4.44 16.55 29.46
C LEU A 56 4.38 16.38 27.94
N THR A 57 4.93 17.34 27.21
CA THR A 57 5.00 17.43 25.74
C THR A 57 6.35 18.05 25.37
N ALA A 58 6.67 18.11 24.08
CA ALA A 58 7.82 18.88 23.61
C ALA A 58 7.72 20.36 24.02
N VAL A 59 8.87 21.00 24.26
CA VAL A 59 8.98 22.43 24.59
C VAL A 59 8.31 23.34 23.56
N GLU A 60 8.34 22.94 22.28
CA GLU A 60 7.78 23.72 21.17
C GLU A 60 6.24 23.75 21.17
N CYS A 61 5.58 22.81 21.85
CA CYS A 61 4.12 22.74 21.88
C CYS A 61 3.54 23.88 22.70
N LYS A 62 2.59 24.64 22.14
CA LYS A 62 1.99 25.82 22.79
C LYS A 62 0.55 25.55 23.18
N GLY A 63 0.24 25.66 24.47
CA GLY A 63 -1.13 25.62 24.97
C GLY A 63 -1.73 27.02 25.07
N ILE A 64 -2.89 27.24 24.46
CA ILE A 64 -3.67 28.49 24.54
C ILE A 64 -5.08 28.20 25.04
N VAL A 65 -5.73 29.19 25.65
CA VAL A 65 -7.15 29.10 26.01
C VAL A 65 -7.92 29.98 25.04
N GLY A 66 -8.82 29.38 24.26
CA GLY A 66 -9.64 30.12 23.31
C GLY A 66 -10.73 30.93 24.01
N ASN A 67 -11.29 31.90 23.31
CA ASN A 67 -12.38 32.76 23.82
C ASN A 67 -13.66 31.97 24.16
N ASP A 68 -13.79 30.77 23.61
CA ASP A 68 -14.84 29.79 23.91
C ASP A 68 -14.59 29.00 25.22
N GLY A 69 -13.49 29.30 25.93
CA GLY A 69 -13.07 28.61 27.15
C GLY A 69 -12.44 27.23 26.90
N ARG A 70 -12.24 26.83 25.64
CA ARG A 70 -11.61 25.54 25.30
C ARG A 70 -10.09 25.67 25.30
N HIS A 71 -9.43 24.56 25.60
CA HIS A 71 -7.97 24.46 25.66
C HIS A 71 -7.47 23.92 24.33
N TYR A 72 -6.60 24.66 23.65
CA TYR A 72 -6.04 24.28 22.36
C TYR A 72 -4.53 24.08 22.48
N LEU A 73 -4.04 22.98 21.91
CA LEU A 73 -2.62 22.72 21.77
C LEU A 73 -2.22 23.00 20.32
N LEU A 74 -1.25 23.89 20.15
CA LEU A 74 -0.67 24.31 18.88
C LEU A 74 0.75 23.77 18.76
N ASP A 75 1.30 23.83 17.55
CA ASP A 75 2.70 23.46 17.27
C ASP A 75 3.03 22.04 17.78
N LEU A 76 2.17 21.06 17.45
CA LEU A 76 2.35 19.61 17.73
C LEU A 76 3.52 18.98 16.95
N LEU A 77 4.52 19.77 16.63
CA LEU A 77 5.76 19.33 16.03
C LEU A 77 6.54 18.53 17.09
N ARG A 78 7.22 17.46 16.67
CA ARG A 78 8.10 16.64 17.55
C ARG A 78 7.42 16.00 18.77
N MET A 79 6.12 15.70 18.69
CA MET A 79 5.44 14.90 19.73
C MET A 79 6.04 13.49 19.92
N ALA A 80 6.75 13.00 18.91
CA ALA A 80 7.42 11.71 18.94
C ALA A 80 8.95 11.87 19.08
N PRO A 81 9.64 10.90 19.69
CA PRO A 81 11.09 10.90 19.89
C PRO A 81 11.88 11.18 18.60
N PRO A 82 13.02 11.90 18.71
CA PRO A 82 13.88 12.14 17.57
C PRO A 82 14.51 10.86 17.01
N ASP A 83 14.73 10.82 15.70
CA ASP A 83 15.41 9.71 15.01
C ASP A 83 16.91 9.98 14.92
N LEU A 84 17.73 9.32 15.78
CA LEU A 84 19.19 9.50 15.78
C LEU A 84 19.85 9.17 14.44
N ASN A 85 19.26 8.28 13.64
CA ASN A 85 19.84 7.87 12.37
C ASN A 85 19.91 9.01 11.35
N TYR A 86 19.15 10.10 11.58
CA TYR A 86 19.10 11.27 10.70
C TYR A 86 19.41 12.61 11.40
N LEU A 87 19.96 12.56 12.62
CA LEU A 87 20.43 13.74 13.34
C LEU A 87 21.94 13.91 13.19
N SER A 88 22.40 15.15 13.09
CA SER A 88 23.83 15.49 13.09
C SER A 88 24.37 15.41 14.52
N ILE A 89 24.76 14.20 14.95
CA ILE A 89 25.25 13.90 16.30
C ILE A 89 26.70 13.39 16.20
N ASP A 90 27.48 13.58 17.26
CA ASP A 90 28.83 13.04 17.41
C ASP A 90 28.85 11.50 17.31
N ALA A 91 29.90 10.96 16.69
CA ALA A 91 30.01 9.53 16.35
C ALA A 91 30.03 8.57 17.56
N GLU A 92 30.11 9.09 18.79
CA GLU A 92 30.10 8.31 20.03
C GLU A 92 28.72 7.72 20.35
N HIS A 93 27.63 8.39 19.94
CA HIS A 93 26.28 7.96 20.25
C HIS A 93 25.75 6.84 19.33
N ILE A 94 26.51 6.45 18.30
CA ILE A 94 26.09 5.50 17.26
C ILE A 94 26.84 4.17 17.41
N SER A 95 26.13 3.04 17.34
CA SER A 95 26.76 1.72 17.42
C SER A 95 27.63 1.38 16.22
N SER A 96 28.54 0.42 16.40
CA SER A 96 29.38 -0.11 15.32
C SER A 96 28.55 -0.70 14.17
N ALA A 97 27.45 -1.39 14.48
CA ALA A 97 26.54 -1.95 13.47
C ALA A 97 25.89 -0.87 12.60
N MET A 98 25.47 0.25 13.19
CA MET A 98 24.89 1.38 12.44
C MET A 98 25.94 2.10 11.58
N LYS A 99 27.19 2.21 12.06
CA LYS A 99 28.30 2.77 11.29
C LYS A 99 28.61 1.95 10.03
N GLN A 100 28.48 0.62 10.09
CA GLN A 100 28.63 -0.25 8.92
C GLN A 100 27.54 -0.05 7.86
N LEU A 101 26.39 0.51 8.26
CA LEU A 101 25.24 0.77 7.39
C LEU A 101 25.17 2.24 6.91
N ASP A 102 26.27 2.98 7.04
CA ASP A 102 26.40 4.40 6.68
C ASP A 102 25.43 5.32 7.43
N TYR A 103 25.18 5.05 8.72
CA TYR A 103 24.48 5.97 9.61
C TYR A 103 25.46 6.74 10.52
N PRO A 104 25.21 8.03 10.81
CA PRO A 104 23.99 8.79 10.58
C PRO A 104 23.97 9.45 9.19
N LYS A 105 22.77 9.60 8.61
CA LYS A 105 22.57 10.21 7.29
C LYS A 105 22.07 11.63 7.43
N THR A 106 22.56 12.55 6.60
CA THR A 106 22.06 13.93 6.60
C THR A 106 20.74 14.00 5.85
N TYR A 107 19.75 14.69 6.44
CA TYR A 107 18.46 14.97 5.81
C TYR A 107 18.29 16.48 5.61
N LYS A 108 17.51 16.88 4.59
CA LYS A 108 17.31 18.31 4.24
C LYS A 108 16.75 19.15 5.40
N HIS A 109 16.02 18.54 6.33
CA HIS A 109 15.45 19.21 7.51
C HIS A 109 15.77 18.44 8.80
N ARG A 110 15.75 19.14 9.94
CA ARG A 110 16.08 18.58 11.28
C ARG A 110 14.88 18.02 12.07
N LEU A 111 13.71 17.91 11.44
CA LEU A 111 12.45 17.40 12.03
C LEU A 111 12.29 15.88 11.82
N CYS A 112 13.36 15.11 12.02
CA CYS A 112 13.32 13.65 11.87
C CYS A 112 12.91 13.02 13.20
N CYS A 113 11.66 12.56 13.30
CA CYS A 113 11.12 11.83 14.46
C CYS A 113 10.76 10.39 14.09
N LEU A 114 10.82 9.50 15.07
CA LEU A 114 10.27 8.14 15.02
C LEU A 114 8.73 8.18 15.03
N ARG A 115 8.08 7.15 14.52
CA ARG A 115 6.61 7.05 14.47
C ARG A 115 6.04 6.36 15.69
N GLN A 116 4.78 6.66 16.01
CA GLN A 116 4.10 6.03 17.14
C GLN A 116 4.01 4.50 16.97
N GLU A 117 3.70 4.01 15.77
CA GLU A 117 3.59 2.58 15.50
C GLU A 117 4.91 1.83 15.74
N LEU A 118 6.06 2.48 15.50
CA LEU A 118 7.38 1.92 15.81
C LEU A 118 7.61 1.87 17.32
N ILE A 119 7.22 2.94 18.03
CA ILE A 119 7.38 3.05 19.48
C ILE A 119 6.55 1.97 20.15
N ASP A 120 5.32 1.76 19.72
CA ASP A 120 4.44 0.73 20.25
C ASP A 120 5.06 -0.66 20.00
N ALA A 121 5.52 -0.96 18.78
CA ALA A 121 6.19 -2.22 18.47
C ALA A 121 7.51 -2.43 19.24
N PHE A 122 8.28 -1.36 19.48
CA PHE A 122 9.49 -1.41 20.29
C PHE A 122 9.17 -1.68 21.76
N VAL A 123 8.14 -1.02 22.31
CA VAL A 123 7.68 -1.24 23.68
C VAL A 123 7.16 -2.68 23.85
N GLU A 124 6.44 -3.23 22.88
CA GLU A 124 6.03 -4.63 22.87
C GLU A 124 7.23 -5.58 22.86
N GLN A 125 8.24 -5.32 22.05
CA GLN A 125 9.48 -6.11 22.05
C GLN A 125 10.19 -6.04 23.41
N LYS A 126 10.29 -4.84 23.99
CA LYS A 126 10.89 -4.64 25.31
C LYS A 126 10.07 -5.31 26.42
N TYR A 127 8.75 -5.38 26.27
CA TYR A 127 7.88 -6.11 27.16
C TYR A 127 8.19 -7.62 27.08
N VAL A 128 8.37 -8.18 25.89
CA VAL A 128 8.80 -9.58 25.74
C VAL A 128 10.19 -9.81 26.38
N ASP A 129 11.13 -8.90 26.15
CA ASP A 129 12.47 -8.97 26.74
C ASP A 129 12.43 -8.87 28.28
N PHE A 130 11.47 -8.13 28.84
CA PHE A 130 11.22 -8.02 30.28
C PHE A 130 10.86 -9.37 30.90
N TYR A 131 9.84 -10.03 30.36
CA TYR A 131 9.47 -11.36 30.84
C TYR A 131 10.57 -12.39 30.62
N ARG A 132 11.31 -12.30 29.51
CA ARG A 132 12.45 -13.18 29.26
C ARG A 132 13.54 -12.99 30.33
N SER A 133 13.85 -11.74 30.70
CA SER A 133 14.84 -11.44 31.74
C SER A 133 14.42 -11.96 33.12
N ILE A 134 13.13 -11.82 33.48
CA ILE A 134 12.57 -12.37 34.72
C ILE A 134 12.67 -13.89 34.71
N ALA A 135 12.26 -14.54 33.63
CA ALA A 135 12.32 -16.00 33.50
C ALA A 135 13.75 -16.53 33.67
N LEU A 136 14.73 -15.86 33.06
CA LEU A 136 16.15 -16.21 33.16
C LEU A 136 16.72 -16.01 34.56
N ASN A 137 16.33 -14.94 35.25
CA ASN A 137 16.80 -14.69 36.62
C ASN A 137 16.14 -15.64 37.62
N LEU A 138 14.87 -16.00 37.40
CA LEU A 138 14.14 -16.96 38.20
C LEU A 138 14.63 -18.40 37.97
N SER A 139 15.00 -18.76 36.73
CA SER A 139 15.64 -20.04 36.45
C SER A 139 17.01 -20.13 37.12
N LYS A 140 17.85 -19.09 37.05
CA LYS A 140 19.13 -19.01 37.77
C LYS A 140 18.96 -19.18 39.28
N LEU A 141 17.91 -18.60 39.86
CA LEU A 141 17.60 -18.74 41.28
C LEU A 141 17.22 -20.19 41.65
N ARG A 142 16.55 -20.90 40.74
CA ARG A 142 16.10 -22.30 40.94
C ARG A 142 17.17 -23.35 40.65
N SER A 143 18.06 -23.11 39.67
CA SER A 143 19.04 -24.09 39.22
C SER A 143 20.45 -23.91 39.81
N GLY A 144 20.77 -22.77 40.43
CA GLY A 144 22.10 -22.53 41.04
C GLY A 144 23.28 -22.47 40.06
N GLU A 145 23.06 -22.72 38.77
CA GLU A 145 24.04 -22.64 37.70
C GLU A 145 23.65 -21.60 36.65
N ALA A 146 24.65 -20.91 36.10
CA ALA A 146 24.48 -19.96 35.00
C ALA A 146 24.10 -20.71 33.72
N ALA A 147 22.81 -20.71 33.37
CA ALA A 147 22.32 -21.29 32.12
C ALA A 147 23.07 -20.70 30.91
N SER A 148 23.55 -21.58 30.03
CA SER A 148 24.30 -21.25 28.82
C SER A 148 23.42 -20.53 27.78
N SER A 149 24.07 -19.73 26.94
CA SER A 149 23.49 -18.87 25.92
C SER A 149 22.60 -19.57 24.88
N GLU A 150 22.61 -20.90 24.76
CA GLU A 150 21.81 -21.62 23.76
C GLU A 150 20.37 -21.91 24.22
N THR A 151 20.08 -21.85 25.53
CA THR A 151 18.70 -21.95 26.06
C THR A 151 17.94 -20.61 26.04
N THR A 152 18.54 -19.56 25.46
CA THR A 152 18.04 -18.18 25.54
C THR A 152 16.91 -17.83 24.58
N GLU A 153 16.76 -18.56 23.46
CA GLU A 153 15.75 -18.26 22.44
C GLU A 153 14.38 -18.92 22.71
N GLN A 154 14.34 -19.99 23.52
CA GLN A 154 13.13 -20.80 23.78
C GLN A 154 12.62 -20.72 25.23
N ALA A 155 12.88 -19.62 25.95
CA ALA A 155 12.20 -19.41 27.23
C ALA A 155 10.70 -19.12 26.98
N ASN A 156 9.82 -20.01 27.42
CA ASN A 156 8.36 -19.89 27.25
C ASN A 156 7.84 -18.59 27.90
N VAL A 157 7.58 -17.57 27.08
CA VAL A 157 7.03 -16.28 27.51
C VAL A 157 5.69 -16.45 28.23
N GLU A 158 4.89 -17.45 27.86
CA GLU A 158 3.63 -17.77 28.53
C GLU A 158 3.82 -18.33 29.95
N GLU A 159 4.87 -19.12 30.18
CA GLU A 159 5.23 -19.64 31.50
C GLU A 159 5.73 -18.50 32.39
N ALA A 160 6.53 -17.58 31.83
CA ALA A 160 6.94 -16.35 32.50
C ALA A 160 5.76 -15.43 32.85
N LYS A 161 4.78 -15.28 31.94
CA LYS A 161 3.54 -14.52 32.19
C LYS A 161 2.69 -15.14 33.31
N ARG A 162 2.56 -16.47 33.34
CA ARG A 162 1.86 -17.17 34.42
C ARG A 162 2.58 -16.99 35.76
N ILE A 163 3.91 -17.18 35.77
CA ILE A 163 4.72 -17.02 36.98
C ILE A 163 4.63 -15.58 37.52
N VAL A 164 4.77 -14.56 36.69
CA VAL A 164 4.62 -13.15 37.14
C VAL A 164 3.22 -12.85 37.65
N ASN A 165 2.18 -13.42 37.06
CA ASN A 165 0.79 -13.26 37.54
C ASN A 165 0.50 -14.07 38.83
N GLU A 166 1.23 -15.16 39.07
CA GLU A 166 1.12 -16.02 40.25
C GLU A 166 2.01 -15.55 41.42
N ILE A 167 3.05 -14.76 41.16
CA ILE A 167 3.95 -14.23 42.20
C ILE A 167 3.21 -13.25 43.10
N SER A 168 2.89 -13.75 44.29
CA SER A 168 2.42 -12.97 45.43
C SER A 168 3.55 -12.90 46.47
N VAL A 169 4.21 -11.73 46.49
CA VAL A 169 4.93 -11.15 47.66
C VAL A 169 6.02 -12.02 48.31
N GLU A 170 7.13 -12.27 47.60
CA GLU A 170 8.43 -12.62 48.21
C GLU A 170 9.50 -11.57 47.84
N ASP A 171 10.35 -11.16 48.78
CA ASP A 171 11.32 -10.07 48.56
C ASP A 171 12.35 -10.36 47.44
N ASN A 172 12.72 -11.63 47.24
CA ASN A 172 13.60 -12.07 46.15
C ASN A 172 12.98 -11.81 44.76
N SER A 173 11.65 -11.87 44.64
CA SER A 173 10.95 -11.61 43.38
C SER A 173 10.94 -10.12 43.03
N ARG A 174 10.91 -9.23 44.03
CA ARG A 174 10.98 -7.79 43.83
C ARG A 174 12.35 -7.36 43.32
N GLU A 175 13.43 -7.92 43.85
CA GLU A 175 14.78 -7.65 43.35
C GLU A 175 14.97 -8.14 41.92
N ILE A 176 14.39 -9.29 41.55
CA ILE A 176 14.40 -9.79 40.17
C ILE A 176 13.67 -8.81 39.25
N ILE A 177 12.48 -8.33 39.64
CA ILE A 177 11.70 -7.35 38.88
C ILE A 177 12.48 -6.04 38.74
N GLN A 178 13.10 -5.54 39.81
CA GLN A 178 13.93 -4.32 39.77
C GLN A 178 15.15 -4.49 38.86
N SER A 179 15.82 -5.66 38.91
CA SER A 179 16.94 -5.96 38.01
C SER A 179 16.51 -5.98 36.54
N ALA A 180 15.32 -6.53 36.26
CA ALA A 180 14.71 -6.55 34.93
C ALA A 180 14.35 -5.12 34.46
N CYS A 181 13.69 -4.32 35.31
CA CYS A 181 13.35 -2.92 35.01
C CYS A 181 14.60 -2.08 34.70
N ARG A 182 15.67 -2.23 35.49
CA ARG A 182 16.96 -1.53 35.26
C ARG A 182 17.62 -1.96 33.96
N SER A 183 17.58 -3.25 33.62
CA SER A 183 18.19 -3.76 32.39
C SER A 183 17.55 -3.19 31.11
N ILE A 184 16.25 -2.89 31.18
CA ILE A 184 15.43 -2.46 30.04
C ILE A 184 15.36 -0.94 29.92
N GLY A 185 15.66 -0.22 31.01
CA GLY A 185 15.55 1.23 31.08
C GLY A 185 14.12 1.69 31.36
N SER A 186 13.41 1.01 32.26
CA SER A 186 12.09 1.45 32.70
C SER A 186 12.17 2.71 33.57
N VAL A 187 11.18 3.59 33.46
CA VAL A 187 11.03 4.78 34.29
C VAL A 187 10.64 4.42 35.74
N LYS A 188 9.90 3.33 35.93
CA LYS A 188 9.51 2.83 37.26
C LYS A 188 10.35 1.61 37.65
N ASP A 189 10.81 1.56 38.89
CA ASP A 189 11.63 0.44 39.37
C ASP A 189 10.84 -0.86 39.57
N ASN A 190 9.53 -0.76 39.84
CA ASN A 190 8.70 -1.91 40.24
C ASN A 190 7.67 -2.32 39.17
N GLU A 191 7.55 -1.58 38.07
CA GLU A 191 6.55 -1.80 37.02
C GLU A 191 7.17 -1.51 35.66
N PHE A 192 6.75 -2.25 34.63
CA PHE A 192 7.15 -1.96 33.27
C PHE A 192 6.51 -0.66 32.77
N ASP A 193 7.30 0.40 32.68
CA ASP A 193 6.93 1.69 32.09
C ASP A 193 8.09 2.23 31.23
N ILE A 194 7.92 2.26 29.91
CA ILE A 194 8.90 2.80 28.97
C ILE A 194 8.33 4.07 28.35
N ARG A 195 9.07 5.17 28.46
CA ARG A 195 8.70 6.48 27.90
C ARG A 195 9.92 7.20 27.36
N PHE A 196 9.69 8.07 26.39
CA PHE A 196 10.72 8.82 25.68
C PHE A 196 10.64 10.31 25.98
N ASN A 197 11.80 10.94 26.12
CA ASN A 197 11.90 12.39 26.19
C ASN A 197 12.00 12.96 24.75
N PRO A 198 11.02 13.75 24.29
CA PRO A 198 11.00 14.30 22.92
C PRO A 198 12.03 15.43 22.70
N ASP A 199 12.53 16.04 23.77
CA ASP A 199 13.40 17.22 23.71
C ASP A 199 14.91 16.88 23.76
N LEU A 200 15.25 15.59 23.70
CA LEU A 200 16.62 15.11 23.55
C LEU A 200 17.26 15.66 22.26
N PHE A 201 18.52 16.10 22.37
CA PHE A 201 19.32 16.66 21.27
C PHE A 201 18.76 17.94 20.62
N GLN A 202 17.85 18.66 21.29
CA GLN A 202 17.42 19.98 20.83
C GLN A 202 18.47 21.05 21.19
N PRO A 203 18.93 21.88 20.23
CA PRO A 203 20.07 22.77 20.44
C PRO A 203 19.78 23.97 21.36
N TYR A 204 18.51 24.30 21.59
CA TYR A 204 18.07 25.46 22.38
C TYR A 204 17.45 25.07 23.72
N VAL A 205 17.35 23.78 24.04
CA VAL A 205 16.75 23.29 25.30
C VAL A 205 17.86 22.82 26.24
N THR A 206 17.83 23.34 27.46
CA THR A 206 18.67 22.87 28.57
C THR A 206 17.82 22.01 29.51
N LEU A 207 18.08 20.70 29.52
CA LEU A 207 17.37 19.77 30.40
C LEU A 207 17.84 19.93 31.85
N ASP A 208 16.90 19.90 32.79
CA ASP A 208 17.17 19.84 34.23
C ASP A 208 17.14 18.38 34.72
N GLN A 209 18.12 17.60 34.27
CA GLN A 209 18.24 16.16 34.55
C GLN A 209 19.67 15.82 34.99
N THR A 210 19.81 14.73 35.73
CA THR A 210 21.14 14.20 36.07
C THR A 210 21.84 13.66 34.81
N PRO A 211 23.18 13.65 34.76
CA PRO A 211 23.91 13.09 33.62
C PRO A 211 23.59 11.61 33.41
N ASP A 212 23.32 10.87 34.49
CA ASP A 212 22.97 9.44 34.44
C ASP A 212 21.59 9.21 33.81
N GLU A 213 20.58 10.03 34.16
CA GLU A 213 19.25 9.98 33.53
C GLU A 213 19.32 10.35 32.04
N THR A 214 20.13 11.35 31.70
CA THR A 214 20.33 11.76 30.30
C THR A 214 21.00 10.64 29.50
N ALA A 215 22.00 9.97 30.08
CA ALA A 215 22.66 8.83 29.45
C ALA A 215 21.71 7.63 29.25
N ALA A 216 20.82 7.37 30.21
CA ALA A 216 19.80 6.32 30.10
C ALA A 216 18.78 6.64 28.98
N ASP A 217 18.30 7.88 28.91
CA ASP A 217 17.36 8.34 27.89
C ASP A 217 17.99 8.26 26.47
N ILE A 218 19.27 8.63 26.33
CA ILE A 218 20.04 8.49 25.08
C ILE A 218 20.17 7.01 24.69
N LYS A 219 20.46 6.13 25.66
CA LYS A 219 20.59 4.68 25.42
C LYS A 219 19.28 4.09 24.90
N LEU A 220 18.16 4.44 25.53
CA LEU A 220 16.84 3.95 25.11
C LEU A 220 16.49 4.43 23.69
N LEU A 221 16.75 5.71 23.40
CA LEU A 221 16.52 6.28 22.08
C LEU A 221 17.40 5.62 20.99
N LYS A 222 18.66 5.33 21.33
CA LYS A 222 19.59 4.58 20.47
C LYS A 222 19.05 3.20 20.14
N GLU A 223 18.64 2.44 21.15
CA GLU A 223 18.08 1.10 20.95
C GLU A 223 16.81 1.12 20.09
N ALA A 224 15.95 2.13 20.24
CA ALA A 224 14.77 2.31 19.39
C ALA A 224 15.12 2.62 17.93
N ALA A 225 16.10 3.50 17.68
CA ALA A 225 16.59 3.82 16.34
C ALA A 225 17.27 2.61 15.66
N GLU A 226 17.99 1.79 16.45
CA GLU A 226 18.60 0.56 15.97
C GLU A 226 17.57 -0.53 15.65
N TYR A 227 16.54 -0.65 16.50
CA TYR A 227 15.43 -1.58 16.33
C TYR A 227 14.71 -1.38 14.99
N LEU A 228 14.53 -0.13 14.56
CA LEU A 228 13.94 0.18 13.25
C LEU A 228 14.72 -0.46 12.11
N VAL A 229 16.05 -0.25 12.07
CA VAL A 229 16.89 -0.65 10.93
C VAL A 229 17.27 -2.13 10.97
N LEU A 230 17.56 -2.68 12.15
CA LEU A 230 18.07 -4.05 12.30
C LEU A 230 16.97 -5.10 12.47
N LYS A 231 15.79 -4.73 12.99
CA LYS A 231 14.71 -5.68 13.24
C LYS A 231 13.46 -5.39 12.41
N GLN A 232 12.90 -4.17 12.49
CA GLN A 232 11.61 -3.89 11.85
C GLN A 232 11.66 -3.91 10.32
N ILE A 233 12.68 -3.32 9.68
CA ILE A 233 12.82 -3.38 8.22
C ILE A 233 12.99 -4.84 7.74
N PRO A 234 13.90 -5.66 8.31
CA PRO A 234 13.99 -7.07 7.93
C PRO A 234 12.72 -7.89 8.18
N LEU A 235 12.03 -7.67 9.31
CA LEU A 235 10.76 -8.37 9.62
C LEU A 235 9.68 -8.07 8.57
N MET A 236 9.55 -6.80 8.16
CA MET A 236 8.62 -6.42 7.08
C MET A 236 8.98 -7.11 5.76
N ILE A 237 10.27 -7.27 5.46
CA ILE A 237 10.71 -7.95 4.24
C ILE A 237 10.46 -9.46 4.33
N GLN A 238 10.62 -10.05 5.52
CA GLN A 238 10.27 -11.44 5.76
C GLN A 238 8.77 -11.70 5.55
N ASP A 239 7.89 -10.81 6.02
CA ASP A 239 6.44 -10.90 5.73
C ASP A 239 6.15 -10.95 4.22
N PHE A 240 6.90 -10.17 3.44
CA PHE A 240 6.77 -10.16 1.98
C PHE A 240 7.25 -11.47 1.35
N GLN A 241 8.27 -12.12 1.93
CA GLN A 241 8.72 -13.45 1.54
C GLN A 241 7.71 -14.54 1.92
N ASP A 242 7.06 -14.40 3.07
CA ASP A 242 5.99 -15.30 3.51
C ASP A 242 4.66 -15.03 2.77
N HIS A 243 4.62 -13.98 1.95
CA HIS A 243 3.47 -13.53 1.18
C HIS A 243 2.24 -13.19 2.04
N SER A 244 2.46 -12.78 3.29
CA SER A 244 1.41 -12.30 4.18
C SER A 244 0.93 -10.89 3.80
N GLY A 245 1.84 -10.06 3.27
CA GLY A 245 1.54 -8.78 2.63
C GLY A 245 2.13 -8.72 1.23
N VAL A 246 1.29 -8.58 0.20
CA VAL A 246 1.75 -8.42 -1.20
C VAL A 246 1.45 -7.00 -1.65
N PRO A 247 2.37 -6.04 -1.44
CA PRO A 247 2.15 -4.66 -1.84
C PRO A 247 2.02 -4.59 -3.37
N VAL A 248 0.89 -4.06 -3.83
CA VAL A 248 0.55 -3.98 -5.26
C VAL A 248 1.14 -2.71 -5.86
N ASP A 249 0.95 -1.57 -5.21
CA ASP A 249 1.47 -0.28 -5.67
C ASP A 249 2.25 0.46 -4.58
N GLY A 250 2.79 1.61 -4.94
CA GLY A 250 3.59 2.43 -4.02
C GLY A 250 2.80 3.00 -2.83
N GLU A 251 1.47 3.10 -2.94
CA GLU A 251 0.60 3.45 -1.81
C GLU A 251 0.48 2.27 -0.85
N SER A 252 0.19 1.07 -1.35
CA SER A 252 0.16 -0.17 -0.58
C SER A 252 1.49 -0.42 0.15
N LEU A 253 2.63 -0.16 -0.53
CA LEU A 253 3.96 -0.22 0.08
C LEU A 253 4.13 0.84 1.18
N SER A 254 3.66 2.07 0.94
CA SER A 254 3.74 3.15 1.94
C SER A 254 2.91 2.82 3.18
N GLU A 255 1.73 2.23 3.01
CA GLU A 255 0.87 1.75 4.09
C GLU A 255 1.53 0.61 4.87
N ALA A 256 2.11 -0.37 4.18
CA ALA A 256 2.86 -1.46 4.82
C ALA A 256 4.01 -0.91 5.67
N MET A 257 4.82 0.00 5.13
CA MET A 257 5.89 0.67 5.89
C MET A 257 5.35 1.44 7.10
N HIS A 258 4.29 2.22 6.92
CA HIS A 258 3.70 3.01 7.99
C HIS A 258 3.08 2.15 9.10
N SER A 259 2.44 1.02 8.75
CA SER A 259 1.86 0.08 9.72
C SER A 259 2.90 -0.51 10.66
N ARG A 260 4.15 -0.63 10.20
CA ARG A 260 5.33 -1.05 10.98
C ARG A 260 6.10 0.13 11.61
N GLY A 261 5.60 1.35 11.48
CA GLY A 261 6.24 2.57 11.99
C GLY A 261 7.49 3.00 11.22
N ILE A 262 7.70 2.50 10.01
CA ILE A 262 8.84 2.85 9.16
C ILE A 262 8.54 4.13 8.38
N ASN A 263 9.36 5.16 8.55
CA ASN A 263 9.24 6.39 7.77
C ASN A 263 9.69 6.18 6.32
N ILE A 264 9.02 6.85 5.38
CA ILE A 264 9.34 6.85 3.93
C ILE A 264 10.79 7.25 3.62
N ARG A 265 11.47 7.99 4.50
CA ARG A 265 12.91 8.30 4.36
C ARG A 265 13.79 7.05 4.28
N TYR A 266 13.35 5.92 4.84
CA TYR A 266 14.04 4.64 4.80
C TYR A 266 13.82 3.84 3.50
N LEU A 267 13.12 4.38 2.49
CA LEU A 267 12.91 3.70 1.20
C LEU A 267 14.21 3.18 0.57
N GLY A 268 15.30 3.96 0.61
CA GLY A 268 16.58 3.50 0.06
C GLY A 268 17.18 2.34 0.85
N ARG A 269 16.95 2.26 2.18
CA ARG A 269 17.36 1.10 2.98
C ARG A 269 16.52 -0.12 2.65
N VAL A 270 15.20 0.05 2.47
CA VAL A 270 14.32 -1.03 2.02
C VAL A 270 14.78 -1.56 0.66
N ALA A 271 15.12 -0.69 -0.29
CA ALA A 271 15.66 -1.08 -1.60
C ALA A 271 16.90 -1.96 -1.45
N GLN A 272 17.90 -1.53 -0.65
CA GLN A 272 19.14 -2.28 -0.43
C GLN A 272 18.91 -3.69 0.12
N VAL A 273 17.98 -3.86 1.07
CA VAL A 273 17.70 -5.17 1.66
C VAL A 273 16.91 -6.05 0.69
N VAL A 274 15.97 -5.48 -0.07
CA VAL A 274 15.21 -6.21 -1.09
C VAL A 274 16.12 -6.70 -2.23
N THR A 275 17.13 -5.92 -2.64
CA THR A 275 18.10 -6.34 -3.67
C THR A 275 18.87 -7.62 -3.29
N GLN A 276 19.01 -7.94 -2.00
CA GLN A 276 19.65 -9.16 -1.53
C GLN A 276 18.80 -10.43 -1.78
N GLN A 277 17.51 -10.25 -2.12
CA GLN A 277 16.52 -11.32 -2.22
C GLN A 277 15.87 -11.31 -3.61
N PRO A 278 16.31 -12.17 -4.55
CA PRO A 278 15.82 -12.14 -5.93
C PRO A 278 14.33 -12.50 -6.07
N SER A 279 13.75 -13.24 -5.11
CA SER A 279 12.32 -13.56 -5.07
C SER A 279 11.43 -12.32 -4.93
N LEU A 280 11.95 -11.23 -4.38
CA LEU A 280 11.24 -9.98 -4.15
C LEU A 280 11.51 -8.92 -5.23
N GLY A 281 11.92 -9.34 -6.45
CA GLY A 281 12.19 -8.43 -7.57
C GLY A 281 11.06 -7.44 -7.83
N TYR A 282 9.80 -7.86 -7.77
CA TYR A 282 8.64 -6.98 -7.97
C TYR A 282 8.56 -5.85 -6.93
N ILE A 283 9.00 -6.08 -5.69
CA ILE A 283 9.03 -5.04 -4.65
C ILE A 283 10.12 -4.02 -4.96
N TYR A 284 11.26 -4.47 -5.48
CA TYR A 284 12.33 -3.57 -5.91
C TYR A 284 11.84 -2.63 -7.01
N GLU A 285 11.08 -3.14 -7.99
CA GLU A 285 10.44 -2.34 -9.05
C GLU A 285 9.47 -1.27 -8.47
N ILE A 286 8.65 -1.66 -7.48
CA ILE A 286 7.71 -0.74 -6.81
C ILE A 286 8.47 0.32 -6.00
N VAL A 287 9.51 -0.06 -5.25
CA VAL A 287 10.33 0.86 -4.43
C VAL A 287 11.02 1.89 -5.33
N ALA A 288 11.61 1.46 -6.44
CA ALA A 288 12.25 2.36 -7.40
C ALA A 288 11.24 3.34 -8.02
N THR A 289 10.07 2.86 -8.43
CA THR A 289 8.99 3.69 -8.96
C THR A 289 8.50 4.70 -7.92
N GLU A 290 8.40 4.29 -6.66
CA GLU A 290 7.96 5.14 -5.55
C GLU A 290 8.98 6.25 -5.24
N ILE A 291 10.28 5.92 -5.25
CA ILE A 291 11.38 6.88 -5.10
C ILE A 291 11.32 7.90 -6.25
N LEU A 292 11.25 7.43 -7.49
CA LEU A 292 11.18 8.28 -8.68
C LEU A 292 9.98 9.24 -8.63
N CYS A 293 8.77 8.72 -8.39
CA CYS A 293 7.55 9.54 -8.39
C CYS A 293 7.52 10.55 -7.23
N ARG A 294 8.08 10.22 -6.07
CA ARG A 294 8.19 11.17 -4.95
C ARG A 294 9.24 12.24 -5.21
N SER A 295 10.39 11.88 -5.77
CA SER A 295 11.40 12.85 -6.21
C SER A 295 10.82 13.80 -7.26
N ALA A 296 10.12 13.25 -8.27
CA ALA A 296 9.43 14.02 -9.30
C ALA A 296 8.39 14.97 -8.71
N LYS A 297 7.59 14.53 -7.73
CA LYS A 297 6.65 15.41 -7.02
C LYS A 297 7.35 16.60 -6.36
N HIS A 298 8.52 16.40 -5.76
CA HIS A 298 9.24 17.50 -5.11
C HIS A 298 9.78 18.50 -6.12
N VAL A 299 10.42 18.01 -7.20
CA VAL A 299 10.89 18.86 -8.30
C VAL A 299 9.71 19.59 -8.95
N PHE A 300 8.61 18.89 -9.22
CA PHE A 300 7.38 19.43 -9.78
C PHE A 300 6.77 20.55 -8.92
N ARG A 301 6.79 20.39 -7.58
CA ARG A 301 6.28 21.44 -6.68
C ARG A 301 7.12 22.71 -6.78
N THR A 302 8.44 22.59 -6.84
CA THR A 302 9.33 23.74 -7.02
C THR A 302 9.18 24.35 -8.41
N TYR A 303 9.04 23.51 -9.43
CA TYR A 303 8.79 23.92 -10.81
C TYR A 303 7.49 24.74 -10.95
N LEU A 304 6.40 24.31 -10.32
CA LEU A 304 5.12 25.04 -10.37
C LEU A 304 5.09 26.35 -9.58
N GLN A 305 5.99 26.56 -8.61
CA GLN A 305 5.99 27.78 -7.80
C GLN A 305 6.31 29.05 -8.60
N SER A 306 7.08 28.93 -9.68
CA SER A 306 7.44 30.05 -10.56
C SER A 306 6.46 30.27 -11.72
N VAL A 307 5.47 29.37 -11.91
CA VAL A 307 4.57 29.38 -13.07
C VAL A 307 3.33 30.25 -12.80
N PRO A 308 2.99 31.19 -13.69
CA PRO A 308 1.75 31.95 -13.57
C PRO A 308 0.51 31.09 -13.88
N THR A 309 -0.61 31.34 -13.20
CA THR A 309 -1.82 30.49 -13.26
C THR A 309 -2.37 30.24 -14.67
N HIS A 310 -2.21 31.19 -15.59
CA HIS A 310 -2.69 31.05 -16.97
C HIS A 310 -1.83 30.12 -17.85
N LEU A 311 -0.59 29.82 -17.45
CA LEU A 311 0.32 28.90 -18.16
C LEU A 311 0.44 27.54 -17.45
N LEU A 312 -0.43 27.28 -16.47
CA LEU A 312 -0.33 26.11 -15.62
C LEU A 312 -0.49 24.80 -16.41
N SER A 313 -1.50 24.72 -17.30
CA SER A 313 -1.71 23.55 -18.17
C SER A 313 -0.49 23.32 -19.07
N PHE A 314 -0.03 24.35 -19.77
CA PHE A 314 1.14 24.25 -20.65
C PHE A 314 2.42 23.81 -19.91
N SER A 315 2.66 24.35 -18.71
CA SER A 315 3.84 24.00 -17.93
C SER A 315 3.79 22.55 -17.45
N ILE A 316 2.61 22.06 -17.11
CA ILE A 316 2.43 20.66 -16.68
C ILE A 316 2.58 19.70 -17.85
N SER A 317 2.06 20.04 -19.04
CA SER A 317 2.24 19.19 -20.22
C SER A 317 3.72 19.13 -20.61
N HIS A 318 4.41 20.27 -20.58
CA HIS A 318 5.86 20.34 -20.78
C HIS A 318 6.61 19.46 -19.77
N PHE A 319 6.31 19.58 -18.48
CA PHE A 319 6.93 18.75 -17.44
C PHE A 319 6.69 17.26 -17.67
N LEU A 320 5.46 16.86 -18.00
CA LEU A 320 5.11 15.45 -18.26
C LEU A 320 5.83 14.91 -19.50
N ASN A 321 5.97 15.71 -20.55
CA ASN A 321 6.77 15.34 -21.71
C ASN A 321 8.24 15.18 -21.32
N CYS A 322 8.86 16.12 -20.60
CA CYS A 322 10.25 15.94 -20.13
C CYS A 322 10.44 14.74 -19.18
N PHE A 323 9.40 14.37 -18.43
CA PHE A 323 9.46 13.29 -17.45
C PHE A 323 9.27 11.90 -18.08
N LEU A 324 8.36 11.77 -19.05
CA LEU A 324 7.96 10.47 -19.61
C LEU A 324 8.44 10.23 -21.05
N THR A 325 8.95 11.28 -21.71
CA THR A 325 9.51 11.23 -23.06
C THR A 325 10.87 11.94 -23.11
N ILE A 326 11.62 11.74 -24.21
CA ILE A 326 12.93 12.36 -24.40
C ILE A 326 12.74 13.62 -25.26
N ILE A 327 12.85 14.80 -24.63
CA ILE A 327 12.90 16.09 -25.34
C ILE A 327 14.33 16.64 -25.26
N SER A 328 14.99 16.73 -26.42
CA SER A 328 16.38 17.19 -26.56
C SER A 328 16.51 18.70 -26.85
N SER A 329 15.42 19.40 -27.18
CA SER A 329 15.42 20.85 -27.46
C SER A 329 14.34 21.57 -26.67
N PRO A 330 14.62 22.70 -26.00
CA PRO A 330 13.59 23.50 -25.35
C PRO A 330 12.54 23.89 -26.39
N THR A 331 11.26 23.75 -26.04
CA THR A 331 10.13 24.13 -26.89
C THR A 331 10.08 25.65 -27.00
N THR A 332 10.96 26.22 -27.82
CA THR A 332 10.81 27.58 -28.31
C THR A 332 9.98 27.51 -29.58
N ASP A 333 8.65 27.51 -29.45
CA ASP A 333 7.77 27.73 -30.60
C ASP A 333 6.64 28.69 -30.22
N ASN A 334 6.76 29.93 -30.70
CA ASN A 334 5.79 30.83 -31.36
C ASN A 334 4.30 30.91 -30.93
N SER A 335 3.77 30.10 -30.02
CA SER A 335 2.39 30.23 -29.50
C SER A 335 2.21 31.46 -28.61
N PHE A 336 3.30 31.89 -27.95
CA PHE A 336 3.29 33.06 -27.07
C PHE A 336 3.14 34.38 -27.84
N ASP A 337 3.62 34.46 -29.09
CA ASP A 337 3.50 35.66 -29.94
C ASP A 337 2.06 35.83 -30.47
N GLU A 338 1.28 34.76 -30.65
CA GLU A 338 -0.13 34.87 -31.07
C GLU A 338 -1.08 35.19 -29.91
N LEU A 339 -0.88 34.63 -28.71
CA LEU A 339 -1.71 34.96 -27.54
C LEU A 339 -1.47 36.39 -27.02
N SER A 340 -0.23 36.86 -27.07
CA SER A 340 0.10 38.25 -26.73
C SER A 340 -0.44 39.24 -27.78
N ALA A 341 -0.42 38.88 -29.06
CA ALA A 341 -1.05 39.67 -30.13
C ALA A 341 -2.57 39.78 -29.97
N LEU A 342 -3.26 38.70 -29.58
CA LEU A 342 -4.72 38.68 -29.36
C LEU A 342 -5.16 39.47 -28.12
N SER A 343 -4.33 39.52 -27.06
CA SER A 343 -4.63 40.31 -25.87
C SER A 343 -4.55 41.83 -26.10
N SER A 344 -3.82 42.26 -27.13
CA SER A 344 -3.57 43.67 -27.43
C SER A 344 -4.59 44.32 -28.38
N GLN A 345 -5.56 43.56 -28.90
CA GLN A 345 -6.57 44.06 -29.86
C GLN A 345 -8.00 44.18 -29.30
N SER A 346 -8.25 43.90 -28.02
CA SER A 346 -9.60 43.91 -27.43
C SER A 346 -9.89 45.10 -26.50
N THR A 347 -9.63 46.32 -26.95
CA THR A 347 -10.34 47.50 -26.41
C THR A 347 -10.71 48.43 -27.55
N ASN A 348 -11.85 48.17 -28.19
CA ASN A 348 -12.84 49.20 -28.53
C ASN A 348 -14.06 48.55 -29.20
N ASN A 349 -15.22 48.86 -28.63
CA ASN A 349 -16.59 48.68 -29.14
C ASN A 349 -17.27 47.33 -28.86
N ALA A 350 -18.07 47.32 -27.79
CA ALA A 350 -19.35 46.60 -27.73
C ALA A 350 -20.50 47.60 -28.03
N PRO A 351 -21.76 47.17 -28.21
CA PRO A 351 -22.28 45.88 -28.71
C PRO A 351 -23.26 46.09 -29.89
N ASN A 352 -23.63 45.02 -30.61
CA ASN A 352 -25.03 44.86 -31.03
C ASN A 352 -25.34 43.42 -31.47
N VAL A 353 -26.58 43.07 -31.14
CA VAL A 353 -27.23 41.76 -31.17
C VAL A 353 -27.74 41.43 -32.58
N LEU A 354 -27.96 40.13 -32.82
CA LEU A 354 -28.90 39.50 -33.76
C LEU A 354 -28.39 39.00 -35.12
N LEU A 355 -28.58 37.68 -35.26
CA LEU A 355 -29.15 36.93 -36.39
C LEU A 355 -28.49 36.91 -37.78
N SER A 356 -28.25 35.66 -38.16
CA SER A 356 -28.69 35.01 -39.41
C SER A 356 -27.83 35.16 -40.66
N ASN A 357 -27.48 33.96 -41.16
CA ASN A 357 -27.57 33.48 -42.53
C ASN A 357 -26.94 34.32 -43.66
N SER A 358 -26.06 33.63 -44.38
CA SER A 358 -26.16 33.34 -45.83
C SER A 358 -24.92 33.69 -46.66
N THR A 359 -24.38 32.62 -47.25
CA THR A 359 -23.96 32.47 -48.66
C THR A 359 -23.03 33.49 -49.31
N ASN A 360 -21.88 32.94 -49.75
CA ASN A 360 -21.31 33.01 -51.11
C ASN A 360 -20.99 34.37 -51.73
N ILE A 361 -19.72 34.51 -52.17
CA ILE A 361 -19.26 34.91 -53.53
C ILE A 361 -17.93 35.70 -53.45
N SER A 362 -16.86 34.96 -53.77
CA SER A 362 -15.79 35.24 -54.75
C SER A 362 -15.19 36.63 -54.99
N SER A 363 -13.94 36.53 -55.47
CA SER A 363 -13.19 37.41 -56.38
C SER A 363 -12.30 38.45 -55.70
N GLN A 364 -11.01 38.16 -55.58
CA GLN A 364 -9.93 38.32 -56.58
C GLN A 364 -9.47 39.77 -56.78
N LYS A 365 -8.14 39.92 -56.60
CA LYS A 365 -7.21 40.73 -57.42
C LYS A 365 -7.30 42.26 -57.20
N THR A 366 -6.26 42.98 -56.77
CA THR A 366 -4.97 43.11 -57.44
C THR A 366 -4.18 44.26 -56.80
N ASN A 367 -2.85 44.05 -56.71
CA ASN A 367 -1.75 45.00 -56.89
C ASN A 367 -2.09 46.50 -57.06
N SER A 368 -1.46 47.36 -56.26
CA SER A 368 -0.13 47.89 -56.59
C SER A 368 0.31 49.06 -55.68
N LYS A 369 1.58 48.94 -55.24
CA LYS A 369 2.64 49.96 -55.23
C LYS A 369 2.26 51.44 -55.10
N ASN A 370 2.81 52.07 -54.06
CA ASN A 370 3.89 53.09 -54.10
C ASN A 370 3.69 54.12 -52.98
N LYS A 371 4.61 54.14 -52.02
CA LYS A 371 5.76 55.04 -51.93
C LYS A 371 5.42 56.47 -51.47
N ASN A 372 6.03 56.77 -50.32
CA ASN A 372 6.96 57.88 -50.09
C ASN A 372 6.51 59.04 -49.17
N LYS A 373 7.29 59.09 -48.07
CA LYS A 373 8.11 60.23 -47.62
C LYS A 373 7.45 61.30 -46.74
N ASN A 374 7.84 61.23 -45.46
CA ASN A 374 8.96 61.98 -44.85
C ASN A 374 8.61 62.89 -43.66
N LYS A 375 9.50 62.79 -42.66
CA LYS A 375 9.93 63.79 -41.64
C LYS A 375 8.96 63.95 -40.45
N LYS A 376 9.36 63.85 -39.18
CA LYS A 376 10.63 64.31 -38.55
C LYS A 376 10.82 63.68 -37.15
N GLN A 377 12.10 63.55 -36.77
CA GLN A 377 12.68 63.72 -35.42
C GLN A 377 12.44 62.68 -34.31
N GLN A 378 13.46 61.82 -34.16
CA GLN A 378 14.22 61.55 -32.93
C GLN A 378 13.53 61.83 -31.60
N GLN A 379 13.15 60.75 -30.90
CA GLN A 379 13.62 60.48 -29.54
C GLN A 379 13.79 58.97 -29.40
N ARG A 380 15.04 58.50 -29.46
CA ARG A 380 15.40 57.17 -28.97
C ARG A 380 15.23 57.21 -27.45
N LYS A 381 14.06 56.79 -26.96
CA LYS A 381 13.97 56.24 -25.61
C LYS A 381 14.33 54.76 -25.71
N TYR A 382 15.50 54.48 -25.17
CA TYR A 382 15.96 53.15 -24.77
C TYR A 382 14.85 52.55 -23.91
N ILE A 383 13.99 51.70 -24.49
CA ILE A 383 13.13 50.82 -23.70
C ILE A 383 14.08 49.69 -23.30
N PRO A 384 14.39 49.52 -22.00
CA PRO A 384 15.18 48.40 -21.57
C PRO A 384 14.45 47.13 -21.98
N THR A 385 15.17 46.25 -22.65
CA THR A 385 14.81 44.84 -22.78
C THR A 385 14.37 44.34 -21.41
N ILE A 386 13.07 44.13 -21.25
CA ILE A 386 12.55 43.25 -20.21
C ILE A 386 13.14 41.89 -20.56
N ARG A 387 14.19 41.50 -19.85
CA ARG A 387 14.62 40.11 -19.81
C ARG A 387 13.41 39.32 -19.32
N ASN A 388 12.97 38.37 -20.13
CA ASN A 388 11.91 37.42 -19.81
C ASN A 388 12.29 36.61 -18.57
N GLU A 389 11.99 37.11 -17.38
CA GLU A 389 11.90 36.29 -16.16
C GLU A 389 10.67 35.34 -16.23
N SER A 390 9.79 35.51 -17.22
CA SER A 390 8.50 34.83 -17.35
C SER A 390 8.54 33.42 -17.98
N LEU A 391 9.68 32.94 -18.48
CA LEU A 391 9.77 31.66 -19.24
C LEU A 391 10.89 30.73 -18.74
N GLU A 392 11.35 30.86 -17.49
CA GLU A 392 12.35 29.91 -16.93
C GLU A 392 11.86 28.45 -17.00
N PHE A 393 10.54 28.23 -16.87
CA PHE A 393 9.94 26.90 -16.89
C PHE A 393 10.04 26.19 -18.26
N SER A 394 10.18 26.93 -19.37
CA SER A 394 10.28 26.36 -20.73
C SER A 394 11.71 25.94 -21.09
N SER A 395 12.69 26.28 -20.26
CA SER A 395 14.09 25.89 -20.43
C SER A 395 14.40 24.47 -19.93
N LEU A 396 13.44 23.84 -19.24
CA LEU A 396 13.59 22.49 -18.69
C LEU A 396 13.70 21.46 -19.84
N THR A 397 14.76 20.66 -19.82
CA THR A 397 14.98 19.53 -20.74
C THR A 397 14.93 18.20 -19.96
N SER A 398 14.82 17.06 -20.68
CA SER A 398 14.84 15.73 -20.06
C SER A 398 16.11 15.52 -19.22
N GLU A 399 17.29 15.79 -19.79
CA GLU A 399 18.58 15.59 -19.10
C GLU A 399 18.70 16.39 -17.79
N VAL A 400 18.27 17.66 -17.81
CA VAL A 400 18.28 18.50 -16.61
C VAL A 400 17.31 17.97 -15.57
N LEU A 401 16.10 17.59 -15.98
CA LEU A 401 15.09 17.03 -15.08
C LEU A 401 15.61 15.74 -14.42
N TRP A 402 16.13 14.79 -15.20
CA TRP A 402 16.64 13.51 -14.69
C TRP A 402 17.85 13.70 -13.76
N SER A 403 18.74 14.66 -14.04
CA SER A 403 19.82 15.01 -13.11
C SER A 403 19.27 15.54 -11.76
N GLN A 404 18.21 16.36 -11.79
CA GLN A 404 17.54 16.85 -10.58
C GLN A 404 16.86 15.71 -9.81
N LEU A 405 16.22 14.78 -10.52
CA LEU A 405 15.58 13.60 -9.91
C LEU A 405 16.60 12.71 -9.20
N THR A 406 17.74 12.44 -9.82
CA THR A 406 18.82 11.63 -9.24
C THR A 406 19.42 12.29 -8.00
N ASN A 407 19.66 13.61 -8.06
CA ASN A 407 20.13 14.38 -6.89
C ASN A 407 19.10 14.36 -5.75
N GLU A 408 17.82 14.47 -6.07
CA GLU A 408 16.74 14.45 -5.09
C GLU A 408 16.58 13.06 -4.44
N ALA A 409 16.69 11.99 -5.24
CA ALA A 409 16.65 10.61 -4.76
C ALA A 409 17.82 10.32 -3.81
N LYS A 410 19.04 10.73 -4.18
CA LYS A 410 20.24 10.58 -3.35
C LYS A 410 20.12 11.36 -2.04
N SER A 411 19.67 12.61 -2.10
CA SER A 411 19.57 13.48 -0.92
C SER A 411 18.50 13.04 0.09
N ARG A 412 17.33 12.56 -0.37
CA ARG A 412 16.21 12.21 0.54
C ARG A 412 16.16 10.73 0.91
N TYR A 413 16.58 9.84 0.02
CA TYR A 413 16.43 8.39 0.23
C TYR A 413 17.77 7.67 0.31
N SER A 414 18.88 8.34 -0.02
CA SER A 414 20.21 7.71 -0.14
C SER A 414 20.17 6.52 -1.10
N PHE A 415 19.44 6.70 -2.20
CA PHE A 415 19.30 5.73 -3.28
C PHE A 415 19.80 6.37 -4.57
N ASP A 416 20.72 5.69 -5.25
CA ASP A 416 21.28 6.13 -6.52
C ASP A 416 20.49 5.46 -7.66
N LEU A 417 19.75 6.27 -8.42
CA LEU A 417 18.90 5.79 -9.52
C LEU A 417 19.72 5.27 -10.72
N ASN A 418 21.01 5.63 -10.83
CA ASN A 418 21.95 5.24 -11.90
C ASN A 418 21.39 5.32 -13.33
N CYS A 419 20.38 6.17 -13.56
CA CYS A 419 19.68 6.35 -14.81
C CYS A 419 19.75 7.81 -15.25
N ASP A 420 20.13 8.02 -16.51
CA ASP A 420 20.17 9.35 -17.12
C ASP A 420 18.84 9.72 -17.82
N ASP A 421 18.05 8.71 -18.21
CA ASP A 421 16.80 8.88 -18.96
C ASP A 421 15.72 7.85 -18.55
N ILE A 422 14.48 8.14 -18.94
CA ILE A 422 13.32 7.26 -18.74
C ILE A 422 13.48 5.89 -19.41
N GLU A 423 14.18 5.81 -20.56
CA GLU A 423 14.39 4.55 -21.27
C GLU A 423 15.33 3.61 -20.50
N SER A 424 16.42 4.16 -19.94
CA SER A 424 17.32 3.41 -19.06
C SER A 424 16.58 2.91 -17.82
N PHE A 425 15.71 3.74 -17.23
CA PHE A 425 14.91 3.36 -16.08
C PHE A 425 13.93 2.22 -16.40
N ILE A 426 13.26 2.26 -17.56
CA ILE A 426 12.36 1.19 -17.99
C ILE A 426 13.12 -0.11 -18.25
N HIS A 427 14.31 -0.03 -18.84
CA HIS A 427 15.13 -1.21 -19.12
C HIS A 427 15.65 -1.85 -17.82
N GLU A 428 16.08 -1.06 -16.84
CA GLU A 428 16.59 -1.56 -15.56
C GLU A 428 15.50 -2.16 -14.68
N TYR A 429 14.36 -1.45 -14.53
CA TYR A 429 13.32 -1.82 -13.58
C TYR A 429 12.11 -2.53 -14.21
N SER A 430 12.08 -2.72 -15.54
CA SER A 430 10.96 -3.38 -16.27
C SER A 430 9.57 -2.76 -16.02
N VAL A 431 9.51 -1.48 -15.64
CA VAL A 431 8.26 -0.78 -15.31
C VAL A 431 7.63 -0.15 -16.54
N ARG A 432 6.31 -0.12 -16.62
CA ARG A 432 5.58 0.55 -17.71
C ARG A 432 5.37 2.04 -17.43
N ARG A 433 5.50 2.89 -18.46
CA ARG A 433 5.25 4.35 -18.36
C ARG A 433 3.88 4.70 -17.81
N THR A 434 2.85 3.90 -18.12
CA THR A 434 1.50 4.06 -17.58
C THR A 434 1.44 3.92 -16.06
N CYS A 435 2.23 3.02 -15.47
CA CYS A 435 2.35 2.85 -14.03
C CYS A 435 2.98 4.09 -13.37
N ILE A 436 4.05 4.62 -14.00
CA ILE A 436 4.75 5.84 -13.54
C ILE A 436 3.82 7.06 -13.61
N LEU A 437 3.14 7.25 -14.76
CA LEU A 437 2.18 8.34 -14.95
C LEU A 437 1.07 8.28 -13.90
N ARG A 438 0.44 7.12 -13.72
CA ARG A 438 -0.61 6.93 -12.71
C ARG A 438 -0.11 7.25 -11.30
N SER A 439 1.05 6.70 -10.92
CA SER A 439 1.64 6.92 -9.59
C SER A 439 1.98 8.40 -9.36
N PHE A 440 2.53 9.07 -10.37
CA PHE A 440 2.81 10.51 -10.31
C PHE A 440 1.52 11.32 -10.14
N CYS A 441 0.51 11.12 -10.98
CA CYS A 441 -0.77 11.83 -10.92
C CYS A 441 -1.46 11.70 -9.55
N ARG A 442 -1.48 10.48 -8.98
CA ARG A 442 -2.07 10.24 -7.64
C ARG A 442 -1.29 10.95 -6.52
N LYS A 443 0.01 11.22 -6.68
CA LYS A 443 0.84 11.89 -5.68
C LYS A 443 0.88 13.41 -5.82
N SER A 444 0.76 13.92 -7.05
CA SER A 444 0.74 15.35 -7.37
C SER A 444 -0.67 15.94 -7.37
N GLY A 445 -1.71 15.10 -7.50
CA GLY A 445 -3.11 15.53 -7.54
C GLY A 445 -3.54 15.97 -8.94
N LEU A 446 -2.89 15.43 -9.98
CA LEU A 446 -3.17 15.79 -11.38
C LEU A 446 -4.29 14.91 -11.96
N GLN A 447 -5.26 15.53 -12.62
CA GLN A 447 -6.27 14.88 -13.44
C GLN A 447 -5.97 15.11 -14.90
N ILE A 448 -5.85 14.00 -15.62
CA ILE A 448 -5.49 13.97 -17.03
C ILE A 448 -6.62 13.28 -17.82
N THR A 449 -6.82 13.68 -19.07
CA THR A 449 -7.79 13.06 -19.98
C THR A 449 -7.52 11.56 -20.17
N MET A 450 -8.58 10.75 -20.15
CA MET A 450 -8.45 9.33 -20.41
C MET A 450 -8.31 9.10 -21.91
N ARG A 451 -7.09 8.85 -22.37
CA ARG A 451 -6.77 8.44 -23.73
C ARG A 451 -5.63 7.42 -23.74
N GLU A 452 -5.48 6.72 -24.85
CA GLU A 452 -4.32 5.87 -25.08
C GLU A 452 -3.11 6.75 -25.45
N TYR A 453 -2.31 7.11 -24.44
CA TYR A 453 -1.08 7.85 -24.64
C TYR A 453 -0.03 6.98 -25.36
N GLN A 454 0.37 7.41 -26.55
CA GLN A 454 1.46 6.80 -27.29
C GLN A 454 2.77 7.44 -26.81
N PHE A 455 3.57 6.66 -26.10
CA PHE A 455 4.87 7.11 -25.57
C PHE A 455 6.04 6.87 -26.54
N GLU A 456 5.79 6.22 -27.67
CA GLU A 456 6.79 6.01 -28.71
C GLU A 456 6.82 7.20 -29.66
N PHE A 457 8.01 7.79 -29.86
CA PHE A 457 8.24 8.78 -30.89
C PHE A 457 8.10 8.13 -32.27
N LEU A 458 6.95 8.31 -32.92
CA LEU A 458 6.81 8.08 -34.35
C LEU A 458 7.72 9.10 -35.06
N ASN A 459 8.90 8.64 -35.46
CA ASN A 459 9.82 9.15 -36.49
C ASN A 459 9.81 10.67 -36.78
N LYS A 460 11.02 11.23 -36.68
CA LYS A 460 11.60 12.56 -37.04
C LYS A 460 11.01 13.43 -38.18
N THR A 461 9.83 13.15 -38.76
CA THR A 461 9.37 13.77 -40.02
C THR A 461 8.14 14.67 -39.92
N SER A 462 7.49 14.83 -38.76
CA SER A 462 6.43 15.83 -38.58
C SER A 462 6.75 16.78 -37.43
N ARG A 463 7.21 18.00 -37.74
CA ARG A 463 7.63 19.01 -36.75
C ARG A 463 6.47 19.81 -36.13
N PHE A 464 5.21 19.44 -36.37
CA PHE A 464 4.09 20.36 -36.11
C PHE A 464 3.07 19.89 -35.06
N ASN A 465 3.23 18.73 -34.40
CA ASN A 465 2.37 18.28 -33.28
C ASN A 465 2.95 17.00 -32.61
N ASN A 466 4.18 17.06 -32.12
CA ASN A 466 4.92 15.86 -31.66
C ASN A 466 5.06 15.74 -30.12
N GLU A 467 4.24 16.44 -29.36
CA GLU A 467 4.19 16.32 -27.89
C GLU A 467 3.22 15.20 -27.46
N CYS A 468 3.63 14.36 -26.51
CA CYS A 468 2.82 13.24 -26.00
C CYS A 468 1.68 13.74 -25.10
N PHE A 469 1.88 14.89 -24.45
CA PHE A 469 0.89 15.59 -23.63
C PHE A 469 0.73 17.02 -24.16
N ASN A 470 -0.52 17.43 -24.33
CA ASN A 470 -0.91 18.77 -24.74
C ASN A 470 -1.61 19.51 -23.59
N GLU A 471 -1.78 20.82 -23.73
CA GLU A 471 -2.49 21.65 -22.74
C GLU A 471 -3.93 21.18 -22.47
N LEU A 472 -4.61 20.64 -23.49
CA LEU A 472 -5.99 20.14 -23.40
C LEU A 472 -6.10 18.83 -22.62
N ASP A 473 -4.98 18.13 -22.39
CA ASP A 473 -4.99 16.87 -21.65
C ASP A 473 -5.08 17.08 -20.15
N ILE A 474 -4.78 18.28 -19.66
CA ILE A 474 -4.80 18.58 -18.24
C ILE A 474 -6.16 19.13 -17.89
N ILE A 475 -6.94 18.31 -17.19
CA ILE A 475 -8.30 18.66 -16.78
C ILE A 475 -8.25 19.53 -15.53
N ASN A 476 -7.51 19.08 -14.50
CA ASN A 476 -7.53 19.73 -13.20
C ASN A 476 -6.31 19.37 -12.34
N ILE A 477 -6.06 20.18 -11.33
CA ILE A 477 -5.16 19.88 -10.21
C ILE A 477 -5.95 20.03 -8.92
N TYR A 478 -6.03 18.96 -8.13
CA TYR A 478 -6.71 18.98 -6.85
C TYR A 478 -5.73 18.81 -5.69
N PRO A 479 -5.97 19.47 -4.55
CA PRO A 479 -5.17 19.26 -3.36
C PRO A 479 -5.43 17.85 -2.81
N ILE A 480 -4.35 17.09 -2.60
CA ILE A 480 -4.44 15.80 -1.90
C ILE A 480 -4.49 16.07 -0.40
N ILE A 481 -5.68 15.96 0.17
CA ILE A 481 -5.92 16.15 1.59
C ILE A 481 -5.72 14.80 2.29
N LYS A 482 -4.87 14.78 3.32
CA LYS A 482 -4.68 13.62 4.18
C LYS A 482 -5.58 13.77 5.40
N HIS A 483 -6.52 12.86 5.55
CA HIS A 483 -7.36 12.77 6.73
C HIS A 483 -6.82 11.64 7.63
N VAL A 484 -6.90 11.85 8.94
CA VAL A 484 -6.73 10.77 9.91
C VAL A 484 -8.15 10.27 10.22
N PRO A 485 -8.57 9.10 9.70
CA PRO A 485 -9.87 8.55 10.07
C PRO A 485 -9.83 8.17 11.57
N PRO A 486 -10.90 8.41 12.34
CA PRO A 486 -10.99 7.98 13.72
C PRO A 486 -10.92 6.44 13.74
N LYS A 487 -10.01 5.82 14.49
CA LYS A 487 -9.90 4.36 14.54
C LYS A 487 -10.69 3.80 15.74
N PRO A 488 -11.78 3.05 15.54
CA PRO A 488 -12.54 2.45 16.64
C PRO A 488 -11.81 1.22 17.18
N SER A 489 -11.03 1.39 18.24
CA SER A 489 -10.23 0.33 18.89
C SER A 489 -11.04 -0.93 19.16
N ASP A 490 -12.26 -0.77 19.66
CA ASP A 490 -13.12 -1.88 20.08
C ASP A 490 -13.52 -2.73 18.87
N ALA A 491 -13.91 -2.10 17.76
CA ALA A 491 -14.27 -2.79 16.53
C ALA A 491 -13.08 -3.57 15.94
N TYR A 492 -11.88 -2.99 16.01
CA TYR A 492 -10.65 -3.68 15.60
C TYR A 492 -10.34 -4.87 16.50
N GLN A 493 -10.57 -4.76 17.81
CA GLN A 493 -10.39 -5.87 18.73
C GLN A 493 -11.36 -7.03 18.43
N PHE A 494 -12.64 -6.72 18.16
CA PHE A 494 -13.62 -7.72 17.72
C PHE A 494 -13.18 -8.37 16.39
N PHE A 495 -12.71 -7.56 15.44
CA PHE A 495 -12.23 -8.05 14.16
C PHE A 495 -11.04 -9.01 14.30
N THR A 496 -10.01 -8.62 15.08
CA THR A 496 -8.83 -9.46 15.32
C THR A 496 -9.18 -10.73 16.12
N SER A 497 -10.05 -10.62 17.13
CA SER A 497 -10.54 -11.78 17.89
C SER A 497 -11.32 -12.73 16.98
N GLY A 498 -12.19 -12.21 16.11
CA GLY A 498 -12.92 -12.99 15.11
C GLY A 498 -11.98 -13.73 14.18
N GLN A 499 -10.93 -13.08 13.66
CA GLN A 499 -9.91 -13.74 12.84
C GLN A 499 -9.19 -14.88 13.57
N GLN A 500 -8.82 -14.68 14.84
CA GLN A 500 -8.19 -15.73 15.65
C GLN A 500 -9.11 -16.93 15.86
N LYS A 501 -10.40 -16.69 16.12
CA LYS A 501 -11.41 -17.76 16.26
C LYS A 501 -11.60 -18.56 14.97
N ILE A 502 -11.61 -17.87 13.82
CA ILE A 502 -11.67 -18.52 12.50
C ILE A 502 -10.44 -19.41 12.28
N GLN A 503 -9.24 -18.94 12.66
CA GLN A 503 -8.01 -19.75 12.57
C GLN A 503 -8.04 -20.98 13.49
N GLN A 504 -8.74 -20.91 14.62
CA GLN A 504 -8.97 -22.05 15.52
C GLN A 504 -10.02 -23.04 14.98
N GLY A 505 -10.71 -22.72 13.88
CA GLY A 505 -11.79 -23.53 13.31
C GLY A 505 -13.19 -23.24 13.85
N LEU A 506 -13.32 -22.26 14.76
CA LEU A 506 -14.61 -21.83 15.32
C LEU A 506 -15.29 -20.82 14.38
N LEU A 507 -15.80 -21.32 13.25
CA LEU A 507 -16.34 -20.47 12.18
C LEU A 507 -17.56 -19.62 12.59
N ARG A 508 -18.43 -20.15 13.47
CA ARG A 508 -19.65 -19.46 13.92
C ARG A 508 -19.34 -18.30 14.85
N GLU A 509 -18.58 -18.55 15.92
CA GLU A 509 -18.12 -17.49 16.83
C GLU A 509 -17.35 -16.42 16.05
N GLY A 510 -16.52 -16.85 15.09
CA GLY A 510 -15.86 -15.96 14.16
C GLY A 510 -16.84 -15.09 13.37
N PHE A 511 -17.87 -15.68 12.78
CA PHE A 511 -18.89 -14.96 12.02
C PHE A 511 -19.61 -13.90 12.86
N ASP A 512 -20.03 -14.26 14.07
CA ASP A 512 -20.74 -13.35 14.98
C ASP A 512 -19.86 -12.16 15.36
N LEU A 513 -18.59 -12.41 15.73
CA LEU A 513 -17.62 -11.35 16.08
C LEU A 513 -17.32 -10.42 14.91
N ILE A 514 -17.19 -10.95 13.68
CA ILE A 514 -16.96 -10.11 12.49
C ILE A 514 -18.22 -9.31 12.13
N SER A 515 -19.41 -9.86 12.33
CA SER A 515 -20.69 -9.16 12.14
C SER A 515 -20.86 -8.01 13.14
N GLU A 516 -20.51 -8.25 14.42
CA GLU A 516 -20.47 -7.20 15.44
C GLU A 516 -19.44 -6.11 15.09
N ALA A 517 -18.23 -6.49 14.67
CA ALA A 517 -17.22 -5.54 14.21
C ALA A 517 -17.74 -4.70 13.03
N HIS A 518 -18.42 -5.32 12.05
CA HIS A 518 -19.04 -4.63 10.92
C HIS A 518 -20.08 -3.60 11.38
N ASN A 519 -20.95 -3.96 12.33
CA ASN A 519 -21.95 -3.05 12.88
C ASN A 519 -21.32 -1.86 13.61
N LEU A 520 -20.28 -2.10 14.41
CA LEU A 520 -19.54 -1.04 15.09
C LEU A 520 -18.85 -0.09 14.11
N LEU A 521 -18.22 -0.64 13.06
CA LEU A 521 -17.58 0.16 12.02
C LEU A 521 -18.60 1.00 11.25
N ASN A 522 -19.77 0.44 10.92
CA ASN A 522 -20.86 1.19 10.28
C ASN A 522 -21.38 2.32 11.16
N ASN A 523 -21.45 2.13 12.48
CA ASN A 523 -21.90 3.17 13.41
C ASN A 523 -20.91 4.34 13.53
N VAL A 524 -19.59 4.06 13.43
CA VAL A 524 -18.53 5.08 13.59
C VAL A 524 -18.25 5.81 12.28
N TYR A 525 -18.10 5.07 11.18
CA TYR A 525 -17.75 5.65 9.88
C TYR A 525 -18.97 6.02 9.02
N GLY A 526 -20.14 5.50 9.36
CA GLY A 526 -21.30 5.52 8.49
C GLY A 526 -21.29 4.35 7.48
N PRO A 527 -22.20 4.36 6.50
CA PRO A 527 -22.41 3.22 5.62
C PRO A 527 -21.28 3.00 4.59
N MET A 528 -20.40 3.98 4.36
CA MET A 528 -19.41 3.94 3.27
C MET A 528 -17.99 4.19 3.78
N HIS A 529 -17.20 3.13 3.96
CA HIS A 529 -15.79 3.19 4.38
C HIS A 529 -14.97 2.00 3.85
N SER A 530 -13.68 2.21 3.59
CA SER A 530 -12.79 1.17 3.03
C SER A 530 -12.60 -0.01 4.00
N GLU A 531 -12.57 0.24 5.31
CA GLU A 531 -12.39 -0.79 6.34
C GLU A 531 -13.62 -1.71 6.47
N ILE A 532 -14.81 -1.20 6.19
CA ILE A 532 -16.05 -1.99 6.17
C ILE A 532 -15.98 -3.07 5.09
N SER A 533 -15.33 -2.77 3.95
CA SER A 533 -15.10 -3.73 2.86
C SER A 533 -14.27 -4.93 3.34
N MET A 534 -13.32 -4.73 4.26
CA MET A 534 -12.53 -5.82 4.85
C MET A 534 -13.40 -6.81 5.64
N CYS A 535 -14.35 -6.30 6.43
CA CYS A 535 -15.29 -7.13 7.19
C CYS A 535 -16.23 -7.88 6.25
N LEU A 536 -16.81 -7.19 5.27
CA LEU A 536 -17.72 -7.80 4.28
C LEU A 536 -17.04 -8.91 3.48
N ARG A 537 -15.79 -8.70 3.06
CA ARG A 537 -14.99 -9.72 2.36
C ARG A 537 -14.78 -10.96 3.22
N LEU A 538 -14.50 -10.79 4.52
CA LEU A 538 -14.33 -11.92 5.44
C LEU A 538 -15.65 -12.64 5.71
N LEU A 539 -16.76 -11.92 5.89
CA LEU A 539 -18.10 -12.50 6.02
C LEU A 539 -18.50 -13.28 4.76
N ALA A 540 -18.24 -12.75 3.56
CA ALA A 540 -18.48 -13.44 2.31
C ALA A 540 -17.68 -14.76 2.22
N ARG A 541 -16.42 -14.75 2.66
CA ARG A 541 -15.60 -15.96 2.74
C ARG A 541 -16.15 -16.98 3.74
N LEU A 542 -16.66 -16.55 4.89
CA LEU A 542 -17.28 -17.45 5.85
C LEU A 542 -18.57 -18.07 5.29
N ASN A 543 -19.45 -17.27 4.69
CA ASN A 543 -20.66 -17.77 4.04
C ASN A 543 -20.34 -18.79 2.94
N TYR A 544 -19.28 -18.55 2.18
CA TYR A 544 -18.79 -19.49 1.17
C TYR A 544 -18.33 -20.83 1.78
N ILE A 545 -17.58 -20.78 2.89
CA ILE A 545 -17.10 -21.99 3.59
C ILE A 545 -18.28 -22.75 4.24
N MET A 546 -19.31 -22.04 4.71
CA MET A 546 -20.53 -22.66 5.25
C MET A 546 -21.42 -23.29 4.18
N GLY A 547 -21.16 -23.01 2.90
CA GLY A 547 -21.88 -23.56 1.75
C GLY A 547 -23.01 -22.69 1.21
N ASP A 548 -23.21 -21.48 1.77
CA ASP A 548 -24.22 -20.53 1.32
C ASP A 548 -23.67 -19.64 0.20
N TYR A 549 -23.54 -20.24 -1.00
CA TYR A 549 -22.91 -19.59 -2.16
C TYR A 549 -23.64 -18.32 -2.63
N GLN A 550 -24.97 -18.27 -2.50
CA GLN A 550 -25.75 -17.10 -2.90
C GLN A 550 -25.50 -15.90 -1.97
N GLU A 551 -25.53 -16.12 -0.66
CA GLU A 551 -25.28 -15.06 0.32
C GLU A 551 -23.82 -14.58 0.28
N ALA A 552 -22.87 -15.49 0.03
CA ALA A 552 -21.47 -15.14 -0.21
C ALA A 552 -21.32 -14.18 -1.39
N LEU A 553 -22.00 -14.45 -2.51
CA LEU A 553 -21.98 -13.59 -3.69
C LEU A 553 -22.60 -12.21 -3.40
N MET A 554 -23.75 -12.16 -2.72
CA MET A 554 -24.42 -10.91 -2.36
C MET A 554 -23.60 -10.04 -1.40
N THR A 555 -22.98 -10.66 -0.39
CA THR A 555 -22.11 -9.97 0.57
C THR A 555 -20.84 -9.45 -0.12
N GLN A 556 -20.24 -10.25 -1.01
CA GLN A 556 -19.07 -9.82 -1.78
C GLN A 556 -19.42 -8.69 -2.76
N HIS A 557 -20.60 -8.70 -3.37
CA HIS A 557 -21.07 -7.60 -4.21
C HIS A 557 -21.16 -6.29 -3.43
N LYS A 558 -21.62 -6.31 -2.18
CA LYS A 558 -21.60 -5.13 -1.28
C LYS A 558 -20.16 -4.63 -1.06
N ALA A 559 -19.19 -5.54 -0.87
CA ALA A 559 -17.78 -5.18 -0.71
C ALA A 559 -17.18 -4.53 -1.97
N VAL A 560 -17.54 -5.04 -3.17
CA VAL A 560 -17.14 -4.45 -4.46
C VAL A 560 -17.70 -3.04 -4.60
N MET A 561 -19.01 -2.86 -4.42
CA MET A 561 -19.67 -1.55 -4.50
C MET A 561 -19.04 -0.53 -3.54
N MET A 562 -18.70 -0.98 -2.32
CA MET A 562 -17.99 -0.17 -1.34
C MET A 562 -16.63 0.30 -1.86
N SER A 563 -15.81 -0.64 -2.36
CA SER A 563 -14.46 -0.34 -2.86
C SER A 563 -14.47 0.60 -4.07
N GLU A 564 -15.40 0.42 -5.00
CA GLU A 564 -15.56 1.29 -6.17
C GLU A 564 -15.89 2.73 -5.78
N ARG A 565 -16.76 2.92 -4.79
CA ARG A 565 -17.23 4.24 -4.35
C ARG A 565 -16.22 4.98 -3.49
N VAL A 566 -15.51 4.27 -2.61
CA VAL A 566 -14.59 4.87 -1.64
C VAL A 566 -13.18 5.04 -2.23
N LEU A 567 -12.66 4.02 -2.91
CA LEU A 567 -11.27 3.99 -3.38
C LEU A 567 -11.14 4.28 -4.87
N GLY A 568 -12.20 3.99 -5.64
CA GLY A 568 -12.22 4.14 -7.09
C GLY A 568 -12.15 2.79 -7.83
N ILE A 569 -12.53 2.84 -9.11
CA ILE A 569 -12.69 1.66 -9.97
C ILE A 569 -11.33 1.11 -10.45
N ASP A 570 -10.27 1.93 -10.40
CA ASP A 570 -8.91 1.59 -10.81
C ASP A 570 -7.99 1.24 -9.62
N HIS A 571 -8.53 1.15 -8.41
CA HIS A 571 -7.75 0.87 -7.21
C HIS A 571 -7.37 -0.62 -7.10
N PRO A 572 -6.15 -0.97 -6.64
CA PRO A 572 -5.73 -2.37 -6.51
C PRO A 572 -6.63 -3.19 -5.56
N GLN A 573 -7.14 -2.59 -4.48
CA GLN A 573 -8.09 -3.26 -3.60
C GLN A 573 -9.40 -3.62 -4.32
N THR A 574 -9.93 -2.76 -5.17
CA THR A 574 -11.12 -3.06 -6.00
C THR A 574 -10.87 -4.26 -6.91
N ALA A 575 -9.66 -4.38 -7.46
CA ALA A 575 -9.26 -5.57 -8.22
C ALA A 575 -9.24 -6.84 -7.35
N THR A 576 -8.80 -6.77 -6.09
CA THR A 576 -8.90 -7.92 -5.16
C THR A 576 -10.35 -8.33 -4.91
N GLU A 577 -11.28 -7.37 -4.80
CA GLU A 577 -12.68 -7.67 -4.58
C GLU A 577 -13.33 -8.34 -5.80
N TYR A 578 -12.92 -7.97 -7.03
CA TYR A 578 -13.35 -8.68 -8.25
C TYR A 578 -12.83 -10.12 -8.33
N ILE A 579 -11.62 -10.41 -7.83
CA ILE A 579 -11.08 -11.78 -7.81
C ILE A 579 -11.94 -12.67 -6.92
N HIS A 580 -12.27 -12.22 -5.71
CA HIS A 580 -13.14 -12.97 -4.81
C HIS A 580 -14.56 -13.09 -5.38
N MET A 581 -15.10 -12.02 -5.97
CA MET A 581 -16.43 -12.07 -6.59
C MET A 581 -16.48 -13.04 -7.78
N ALA A 582 -15.38 -13.16 -8.54
CA ALA A 582 -15.29 -14.13 -9.62
C ALA A 582 -15.35 -15.58 -9.12
N LEU A 583 -14.66 -15.89 -8.02
CA LEU A 583 -14.72 -17.21 -7.38
C LEU A 583 -16.15 -17.57 -6.96
N TYR A 584 -16.84 -16.66 -6.25
CA TYR A 584 -18.22 -16.91 -5.80
C TYR A 584 -19.22 -16.92 -6.96
N SER A 585 -18.97 -16.14 -8.01
CA SER A 585 -19.78 -16.20 -9.24
C SER A 585 -19.63 -17.57 -9.92
N PHE A 586 -18.40 -18.10 -10.01
CA PHE A 586 -18.16 -19.43 -10.56
C PHE A 586 -18.86 -20.51 -9.73
N ALA A 587 -18.79 -20.44 -8.39
CA ALA A 587 -19.48 -21.38 -7.50
C ALA A 587 -21.01 -21.41 -7.68
N ASN A 588 -21.62 -20.28 -8.06
CA ASN A 588 -23.04 -20.19 -8.41
C ASN A 588 -23.36 -20.60 -9.87
N GLY A 589 -22.39 -21.15 -10.62
CA GLY A 589 -22.56 -21.55 -12.02
C GLY A 589 -22.46 -20.40 -13.04
N LEU A 590 -22.12 -19.19 -12.60
CA LEU A 590 -22.02 -17.99 -13.47
C LEU A 590 -20.61 -17.84 -14.06
N SER A 591 -20.13 -18.83 -14.81
CA SER A 591 -18.74 -18.89 -15.31
C SER A 591 -18.36 -17.74 -16.26
N ILE A 592 -19.30 -17.26 -17.09
CA ILE A 592 -19.05 -16.14 -18.01
C ILE A 592 -18.78 -14.83 -17.23
N ASN A 593 -19.57 -14.58 -16.19
CA ASN A 593 -19.40 -13.40 -15.35
C ASN A 593 -18.07 -13.48 -14.60
N ALA A 594 -17.71 -14.66 -14.08
CA ALA A 594 -16.44 -14.88 -13.41
C ALA A 594 -15.24 -14.57 -14.34
N SER A 595 -15.27 -15.02 -15.59
CA SER A 595 -14.22 -14.70 -16.58
C SER A 595 -14.11 -13.20 -16.85
N LYS A 596 -15.24 -12.50 -17.07
CA LYS A 596 -15.25 -11.05 -17.28
C LYS A 596 -14.67 -10.28 -16.10
N LEU A 597 -15.02 -10.68 -14.88
CA LEU A 597 -14.50 -10.07 -13.65
C LEU A 597 -12.99 -10.27 -13.50
N LEU A 598 -12.47 -11.48 -13.76
CA LEU A 598 -11.04 -11.73 -13.72
C LEU A 598 -10.29 -10.96 -14.81
N CYS A 599 -10.81 -10.86 -16.03
CA CYS A 599 -10.22 -10.04 -17.08
C CYS A 599 -10.15 -8.57 -16.67
N ARG A 600 -11.21 -8.05 -16.01
CA ARG A 600 -11.22 -6.69 -15.47
C ARG A 600 -10.21 -6.51 -14.35
N ALA A 601 -10.15 -7.43 -13.39
CA ALA A 601 -9.18 -7.42 -12.30
C ALA A 601 -7.74 -7.44 -12.85
N ARG A 602 -7.47 -8.30 -13.85
CA ARG A 602 -6.18 -8.39 -14.52
C ARG A 602 -5.76 -7.08 -15.16
N TYR A 603 -6.69 -6.41 -15.86
CA TYR A 603 -6.43 -5.11 -16.48
C TYR A 603 -6.04 -4.04 -15.46
N ILE A 604 -6.73 -3.99 -14.31
CA ILE A 604 -6.45 -3.03 -13.24
C ILE A 604 -5.07 -3.30 -12.61
N ILE A 605 -4.77 -4.55 -12.26
CA ILE A 605 -3.47 -4.91 -11.68
C ILE A 605 -2.34 -4.65 -12.67
N LEU A 606 -2.55 -4.95 -13.96
CA LEU A 606 -1.59 -4.63 -15.01
C LEU A 606 -1.27 -3.13 -14.98
N ILE A 607 -2.28 -2.24 -14.96
CA ILE A 607 -2.09 -0.78 -14.85
C ILE A 607 -1.34 -0.36 -13.58
N CYS A 608 -1.53 -1.07 -12.47
CA CYS A 608 -0.87 -0.74 -11.20
C CYS A 608 0.61 -1.15 -11.16
N CYS A 609 0.94 -2.40 -11.52
CA CYS A 609 2.24 -3.01 -11.24
C CYS A 609 3.08 -3.36 -12.48
N GLY A 610 2.47 -3.44 -13.67
CA GLY A 610 3.10 -4.10 -14.81
C GLY A 610 2.79 -5.60 -14.86
N GLU A 611 3.58 -6.40 -15.58
CA GLU A 611 3.32 -7.84 -15.75
C GLU A 611 3.95 -8.72 -14.67
N ASN A 612 4.97 -8.20 -13.98
CA ASN A 612 5.79 -8.93 -13.03
C ASN A 612 5.25 -8.81 -11.60
N HIS A 613 4.11 -9.46 -11.30
CA HIS A 613 3.54 -9.39 -9.96
C HIS A 613 2.89 -10.71 -9.51
N PRO A 614 3.04 -11.15 -8.23
CA PRO A 614 2.45 -12.40 -7.75
C PRO A 614 0.92 -12.48 -7.90
N GLN A 615 0.23 -11.35 -7.78
CA GLN A 615 -1.22 -11.30 -7.96
C GLN A 615 -1.65 -11.57 -9.42
N ILE A 616 -0.82 -11.22 -10.41
CA ILE A 616 -1.10 -11.56 -11.82
C ILE A 616 -1.03 -13.06 -12.00
N SER A 617 -0.07 -13.73 -11.36
CA SER A 617 0.01 -15.20 -11.37
C SER A 617 -1.26 -15.83 -10.79
N LEU A 618 -1.78 -15.30 -9.69
CA LEU A 618 -3.04 -15.78 -9.08
C LEU A 618 -4.23 -15.60 -10.04
N ILE A 619 -4.36 -14.42 -10.66
CA ILE A 619 -5.44 -14.14 -11.61
C ILE A 619 -5.33 -15.04 -12.85
N ASP A 620 -4.12 -15.22 -13.38
CA ASP A 620 -3.87 -16.04 -14.57
C ASP A 620 -4.14 -17.54 -14.28
N SER A 621 -3.80 -18.04 -13.08
CA SER A 621 -4.19 -19.38 -12.62
C SER A 621 -5.71 -19.55 -12.56
N ASN A 622 -6.42 -18.57 -11.97
CA ASN A 622 -7.89 -18.59 -11.88
C ASN A 622 -8.55 -18.52 -13.27
N LEU A 623 -8.03 -17.67 -14.16
CA LEU A 623 -8.50 -17.57 -15.56
C LEU A 623 -8.28 -18.89 -16.31
N GLY A 624 -7.11 -19.51 -16.17
CA GLY A 624 -6.81 -20.78 -16.83
C GLY A 624 -7.75 -21.90 -16.40
N LEU A 625 -8.08 -22.00 -15.11
CA LEU A 625 -9.04 -22.98 -14.59
C LEU A 625 -10.47 -22.72 -15.09
N ILE A 626 -10.93 -21.46 -15.08
CA ILE A 626 -12.28 -21.13 -15.56
C ILE A 626 -12.40 -21.35 -17.07
N LEU A 627 -11.39 -20.96 -17.87
CA LEU A 627 -11.37 -21.21 -19.31
C LEU A 627 -11.30 -22.70 -19.64
N GLN A 628 -10.62 -23.50 -18.82
CA GLN A 628 -10.63 -24.96 -18.95
C GLN A 628 -12.06 -25.53 -18.81
N SER A 629 -12.87 -25.00 -17.89
CA SER A 629 -14.27 -25.42 -17.74
C SER A 629 -15.15 -25.04 -18.94
N TYR A 630 -14.78 -23.99 -19.67
CA TYR A 630 -15.46 -23.54 -20.89
C TYR A 630 -15.03 -24.30 -22.15
N GLY A 631 -13.89 -25.00 -22.10
CA GLY A 631 -13.32 -25.72 -23.23
C GLY A 631 -12.36 -24.90 -24.11
N ASP A 632 -12.01 -23.67 -23.72
CA ASP A 632 -10.98 -22.87 -24.40
C ASP A 632 -9.59 -23.22 -23.86
N TYR A 633 -9.07 -24.37 -24.29
CA TYR A 633 -7.81 -24.92 -23.79
C TYR A 633 -6.57 -24.14 -24.27
N GLU A 634 -6.64 -23.47 -25.43
CA GLU A 634 -5.48 -22.75 -25.97
C GLU A 634 -5.19 -21.49 -25.15
N ASN A 635 -6.22 -20.70 -24.86
CA ASN A 635 -6.05 -19.51 -24.03
C ASN A 635 -5.80 -19.90 -22.56
N ALA A 636 -6.47 -20.95 -22.06
CA ALA A 636 -6.21 -21.48 -20.72
C ALA A 636 -4.73 -21.86 -20.52
N LEU A 637 -4.13 -22.54 -21.51
CA LEU A 637 -2.73 -22.93 -21.45
C LEU A 637 -1.79 -21.72 -21.43
N LYS A 638 -2.04 -20.69 -22.27
CA LYS A 638 -1.22 -19.46 -22.28
C LYS A 638 -1.21 -18.76 -20.92
N PHE A 639 -2.38 -18.61 -20.29
CA PHE A 639 -2.47 -18.00 -18.95
C PHE A 639 -1.78 -18.88 -17.90
N MET A 640 -1.95 -20.20 -17.95
CA MET A 640 -1.32 -21.11 -16.98
C MET A 640 0.21 -21.15 -17.13
N GLU A 641 0.74 -21.13 -18.35
CA GLU A 641 2.18 -21.06 -18.61
C GLU A 641 2.78 -19.74 -18.12
N LYS A 642 2.08 -18.61 -18.31
CA LYS A 642 2.49 -17.31 -17.75
C LYS A 642 2.49 -17.33 -16.22
N SER A 643 1.44 -17.87 -15.60
CA SER A 643 1.38 -18.06 -14.14
C SER A 643 2.52 -18.94 -13.64
N LEU A 644 2.84 -20.03 -14.35
CA LEU A 644 3.94 -20.92 -14.01
C LEU A 644 5.30 -20.21 -14.07
N GLN A 645 5.54 -19.39 -15.10
CA GLN A 645 6.77 -18.59 -15.22
C GLN A 645 6.92 -17.63 -14.05
N LEU A 646 5.86 -16.89 -13.71
CA LEU A 646 5.86 -15.97 -12.56
C LEU A 646 6.05 -16.72 -11.23
N ASN A 647 5.38 -17.86 -11.03
CA ASN A 647 5.52 -18.64 -9.81
C ASN A 647 6.94 -19.20 -9.63
N LYS A 648 7.64 -19.55 -10.73
CA LYS A 648 9.05 -19.96 -10.69
C LYS A 648 9.98 -18.83 -10.24
N ILE A 649 9.69 -17.59 -10.63
CA ILE A 649 10.46 -16.40 -10.24
C ILE A 649 10.25 -16.09 -8.75
N PHE A 650 9.00 -16.05 -8.29
CA PHE A 650 8.68 -15.57 -6.93
C PHE A 650 8.86 -16.64 -5.84
N TYR A 651 8.37 -17.85 -6.06
CA TYR A 651 8.40 -18.91 -5.05
C TYR A 651 9.60 -19.86 -5.21
N GLY A 652 10.31 -19.78 -6.33
CA GLY A 652 11.41 -20.68 -6.69
C GLY A 652 10.94 -22.00 -7.30
N THR A 653 11.83 -22.66 -8.04
CA THR A 653 11.51 -23.85 -8.86
C THR A 653 11.09 -25.08 -8.07
N LYS A 654 11.40 -25.13 -6.77
CA LYS A 654 11.10 -26.28 -5.88
C LYS A 654 9.90 -26.07 -4.96
N SER A 655 9.15 -24.98 -5.15
CA SER A 655 8.00 -24.67 -4.29
C SER A 655 6.76 -25.50 -4.63
N LEU A 656 5.93 -25.78 -3.63
CA LEU A 656 4.66 -26.48 -3.78
C LEU A 656 3.70 -25.75 -4.74
N LYS A 657 3.73 -24.41 -4.76
CA LYS A 657 2.91 -23.63 -5.70
C LYS A 657 3.32 -23.86 -7.16
N VAL A 658 4.62 -24.03 -7.42
CA VAL A 658 5.14 -24.36 -8.75
C VAL A 658 4.75 -25.78 -9.15
N ALA A 659 4.81 -26.74 -8.22
CA ALA A 659 4.32 -28.10 -8.45
C ALA A 659 2.83 -28.12 -8.83
N LEU A 660 2.01 -27.34 -8.11
CA LEU A 660 0.59 -27.20 -8.42
C LEU A 660 0.39 -26.59 -9.82
N SER A 661 1.09 -25.51 -10.17
CA SER A 661 1.01 -24.93 -11.51
C SER A 661 1.41 -25.92 -12.61
N HIS A 662 2.46 -26.73 -12.41
CA HIS A 662 2.85 -27.79 -13.34
C HIS A 662 1.76 -28.86 -13.49
N HIS A 663 1.15 -29.27 -12.39
CA HIS A 663 0.04 -30.21 -12.38
C HIS A 663 -1.18 -29.66 -13.13
N LEU A 664 -1.52 -28.38 -12.92
CA LEU A 664 -2.61 -27.72 -13.65
C LEU A 664 -2.31 -27.58 -15.15
N CYS A 665 -1.06 -27.25 -15.53
CA CYS A 665 -0.62 -27.27 -16.93
C CYS A 665 -0.80 -28.66 -17.55
N ALA A 666 -0.39 -29.72 -16.86
CA ALA A 666 -0.51 -31.10 -17.35
C ALA A 666 -1.98 -31.47 -17.59
N ARG A 667 -2.89 -31.09 -16.68
CA ARG A 667 -4.32 -31.31 -16.85
C ARG A 667 -4.88 -30.58 -18.07
N ILE A 668 -4.53 -29.31 -18.29
CA ILE A 668 -4.97 -28.54 -19.47
C ILE A 668 -4.40 -29.14 -20.76
N GLN A 669 -3.12 -29.52 -20.78
CA GLN A 669 -2.46 -30.18 -21.92
C GLN A 669 -3.10 -31.53 -22.25
N SER A 670 -3.49 -32.30 -21.24
CA SER A 670 -4.27 -33.54 -21.39
C SER A 670 -5.64 -33.28 -22.00
N CYS A 671 -6.34 -32.22 -21.57
CA CYS A 671 -7.62 -31.81 -22.17
C CYS A 671 -7.46 -31.32 -23.61
N ARG A 672 -6.29 -30.81 -24.00
CA ARG A 672 -5.96 -30.47 -25.39
C ARG A 672 -5.60 -31.70 -26.25
N GLY A 673 -5.26 -32.83 -25.62
CA GLY A 673 -4.80 -34.05 -26.29
C GLY A 673 -3.29 -34.12 -26.50
N ASP A 674 -2.49 -33.20 -25.95
CA ASP A 674 -1.02 -33.26 -25.98
C ASP A 674 -0.48 -34.01 -24.74
N PHE A 675 -0.58 -35.34 -24.78
CA PHE A 675 -0.13 -36.19 -23.68
C PHE A 675 1.39 -36.18 -23.47
N ARG A 676 2.18 -35.87 -24.50
CA ARG A 676 3.64 -35.86 -24.39
C ARG A 676 4.11 -34.69 -23.53
N SER A 677 3.59 -33.49 -23.79
CA SER A 677 3.86 -32.31 -22.98
C SER A 677 3.26 -32.46 -21.59
N ALA A 678 2.02 -32.98 -21.49
CA ALA A 678 1.36 -33.23 -20.20
C ALA A 678 2.20 -34.14 -19.28
N LEU A 679 2.75 -35.22 -19.83
CA LEU A 679 3.57 -36.16 -19.07
C LEU A 679 4.88 -35.54 -18.58
N ASN A 680 5.48 -34.64 -19.35
CA ASN A 680 6.67 -33.90 -18.91
C ASN A 680 6.33 -32.92 -17.78
N SER A 681 5.26 -32.14 -17.93
CA SER A 681 4.78 -31.21 -16.90
C SER A 681 4.42 -31.94 -15.59
N GLU A 682 3.71 -33.06 -15.66
CA GLU A 682 3.33 -33.85 -14.49
C GLU A 682 4.55 -34.52 -13.84
N ARG A 683 5.53 -34.96 -14.62
CA ARG A 683 6.79 -35.51 -14.08
C ARG A 683 7.53 -34.47 -13.25
N GLU A 684 7.60 -33.22 -13.71
CA GLU A 684 8.20 -32.13 -12.94
C GLU A 684 7.41 -31.86 -11.65
N ALA A 685 6.06 -31.83 -11.70
CA ALA A 685 5.22 -31.70 -10.51
C ALA A 685 5.49 -32.82 -9.49
N TYR A 686 5.49 -34.09 -9.94
CA TYR A 686 5.74 -35.25 -9.09
C TYR A 686 7.12 -35.21 -8.42
N GLN A 687 8.16 -34.81 -9.16
CA GLN A 687 9.50 -34.67 -8.60
C GLN A 687 9.55 -33.63 -7.47
N ILE A 688 8.85 -32.50 -7.63
CA ILE A 688 8.78 -31.47 -6.60
C ILE A 688 7.98 -31.96 -5.39
N TYR A 689 6.82 -32.60 -5.60
CA TYR A 689 6.02 -33.15 -4.51
C TYR A 689 6.77 -34.22 -3.71
N LYS A 690 7.44 -35.15 -4.40
CA LYS A 690 8.26 -36.18 -3.77
C LYS A 690 9.40 -35.58 -2.94
N LEU A 691 10.03 -34.50 -3.42
CA LEU A 691 11.14 -33.85 -2.73
C LEU A 691 10.69 -33.08 -1.48
N GLN A 692 9.53 -32.42 -1.51
CA GLN A 692 9.04 -31.56 -0.42
C GLN A 692 8.17 -32.30 0.61
N LEU A 693 7.30 -33.21 0.16
CA LEU A 693 6.27 -33.85 0.99
C LEU A 693 6.55 -35.34 1.26
N GLY A 694 7.42 -35.97 0.47
CA GLY A 694 7.66 -37.41 0.52
C GLY A 694 6.64 -38.24 -0.25
N ASP A 695 6.84 -39.56 -0.26
CA ASP A 695 6.05 -40.51 -1.06
C ASP A 695 4.65 -40.81 -0.48
N GLU A 696 4.46 -40.66 0.83
CA GLU A 696 3.21 -41.01 1.53
C GLU A 696 2.11 -39.93 1.42
N HIS A 697 2.47 -38.71 1.03
CA HIS A 697 1.54 -37.58 1.01
C HIS A 697 0.48 -37.71 -0.08
N GLU A 698 -0.77 -37.30 0.21
CA GLU A 698 -1.92 -37.39 -0.69
C GLU A 698 -1.66 -36.77 -2.07
N ARG A 699 -1.15 -35.52 -2.11
CA ARG A 699 -0.75 -34.84 -3.35
C ARG A 699 0.29 -35.59 -4.19
N THR A 700 1.25 -36.27 -3.56
CA THR A 700 2.27 -37.06 -4.27
C THR A 700 1.62 -38.29 -4.90
N ARG A 701 0.70 -38.94 -4.18
CA ARG A 701 -0.09 -40.08 -4.67
C ARG A 701 -1.03 -39.67 -5.80
N GLU A 702 -1.71 -38.54 -5.69
CA GLU A 702 -2.55 -37.96 -6.75
C GLU A 702 -1.73 -37.77 -8.03
N SER A 703 -0.58 -37.10 -7.92
CA SER A 703 0.30 -36.87 -9.06
C SER A 703 0.82 -38.17 -9.69
N ALA A 704 1.15 -39.18 -8.88
CA ALA A 704 1.56 -40.51 -9.37
C ALA A 704 0.43 -41.22 -10.15
N GLN A 705 -0.81 -41.12 -9.67
CA GLN A 705 -1.98 -41.68 -10.36
C GLN A 705 -2.23 -40.97 -11.69
N VAL A 706 -2.14 -39.63 -11.72
CA VAL A 706 -2.28 -38.85 -12.95
C VAL A 706 -1.18 -39.19 -13.94
N LEU A 707 0.06 -39.36 -13.49
CA LEU A 707 1.17 -39.78 -14.34
C LEU A 707 0.92 -41.17 -14.95
N LYS A 708 0.43 -42.14 -14.17
CA LYS A 708 0.03 -43.46 -14.67
C LYS A 708 -1.08 -43.34 -15.73
N HIS A 709 -2.11 -42.56 -15.45
CA HIS A 709 -3.21 -42.34 -16.38
C HIS A 709 -2.75 -41.72 -17.71
N LEU A 710 -1.91 -40.68 -17.66
CA LEU A 710 -1.35 -40.02 -18.84
C LEU A 710 -0.48 -40.98 -19.65
N THR A 711 0.29 -41.88 -19.02
CA THR A 711 1.10 -42.89 -19.74
C THR A 711 0.22 -43.89 -20.49
N GLU A 712 -0.87 -44.36 -19.87
CA GLU A 712 -1.82 -45.29 -20.49
C GLU A 712 -2.50 -44.63 -21.70
N GLN A 713 -2.94 -43.38 -21.56
CA GLN A 713 -3.55 -42.61 -22.65
C GLN A 713 -2.57 -42.31 -23.79
N ALA A 714 -1.32 -41.96 -23.48
CA ALA A 714 -0.28 -41.74 -24.49
C ALA A 714 0.02 -43.01 -25.28
N VAL A 715 0.10 -44.18 -24.62
CA VAL A 715 0.32 -45.47 -25.30
C VAL A 715 -0.87 -45.84 -26.18
N VAL A 716 -2.10 -45.64 -25.71
CA VAL A 716 -3.31 -45.87 -26.51
C VAL A 716 -3.32 -44.97 -27.75
N LEU A 717 -3.00 -43.68 -27.60
CA LEU A 717 -2.90 -42.75 -28.71
C LEU A 717 -1.83 -43.19 -29.72
N GLN A 718 -0.63 -43.55 -29.24
CA GLN A 718 0.47 -43.98 -30.11
C GLN A 718 0.15 -45.28 -30.87
N ARG A 719 -0.52 -46.25 -30.22
CA ARG A 719 -1.01 -47.46 -30.89
C ARG A 719 -1.98 -47.10 -32.00
N ARG A 720 -2.97 -46.25 -31.72
CA ARG A 720 -3.95 -45.80 -32.72
C ARG A 720 -3.31 -45.06 -33.90
N ILE A 721 -2.32 -44.20 -33.64
CA ILE A 721 -1.56 -43.53 -34.71
C ILE A 721 -0.83 -44.56 -35.57
N ASN A 722 -0.17 -45.55 -34.96
CA ASN A 722 0.52 -46.60 -35.69
C ASN A 722 -0.43 -47.46 -36.54
N ASP A 723 -1.65 -47.73 -36.06
CA ASP A 723 -2.67 -48.50 -36.79
C ASP A 723 -3.23 -47.71 -37.99
N VAL A 724 -3.35 -46.38 -37.86
CA VAL A 724 -3.67 -45.48 -38.98
C VAL A 724 -2.54 -45.46 -40.02
N VAL A 725 -1.28 -45.35 -39.58
CA VAL A 725 -0.12 -45.38 -40.48
C VAL A 725 0.00 -46.72 -41.22
N LYS A 726 -0.40 -47.83 -40.59
CA LYS A 726 -0.46 -49.17 -41.19
C LYS A 726 -1.69 -49.40 -42.09
N GLY A 727 -2.56 -48.40 -42.26
CA GLY A 727 -3.73 -48.47 -43.14
C GLY A 727 -4.89 -49.34 -42.62
N GLN A 728 -4.89 -49.70 -41.34
CA GLN A 728 -5.99 -50.48 -40.72
C GLN A 728 -7.17 -49.61 -40.29
N LEU A 729 -6.97 -48.29 -40.16
CA LEU A 729 -8.00 -47.30 -39.80
C LEU A 729 -7.89 -46.08 -40.72
N LEU A 730 -9.01 -45.66 -41.32
CA LEU A 730 -9.10 -44.52 -42.26
C LEU A 730 -9.15 -43.16 -41.55
N VAL A 731 -9.51 -43.11 -40.26
CA VAL A 731 -9.65 -41.88 -39.46
C VAL A 731 -9.30 -42.20 -38.00
N ILE A 732 -8.59 -41.28 -37.31
CA ILE A 732 -8.39 -41.36 -35.86
C ILE A 732 -9.75 -41.08 -35.19
N PRO A 733 -10.39 -42.04 -34.48
CA PRO A 733 -11.61 -41.77 -33.75
C PRO A 733 -11.34 -40.75 -32.63
N SER A 734 -12.29 -39.85 -32.37
CA SER A 734 -12.16 -38.84 -31.32
C SER A 734 -11.76 -39.51 -30.00
N LEU A 735 -10.63 -39.06 -29.43
CA LEU A 735 -10.27 -39.41 -28.06
C LEU A 735 -11.40 -38.90 -27.17
N THR A 736 -11.94 -39.76 -26.29
CA THR A 736 -12.83 -39.34 -25.22
C THR A 736 -12.03 -38.52 -24.21
N ILE A 737 -11.81 -37.25 -24.53
CA ILE A 737 -11.24 -36.28 -23.61
C ILE A 737 -12.33 -36.01 -22.57
N GLN A 738 -12.15 -36.56 -21.37
CA GLN A 738 -13.04 -36.24 -20.25
C GLN A 738 -12.85 -34.77 -19.89
N GLN A 739 -13.91 -33.98 -20.08
CA GLN A 739 -13.96 -32.63 -19.54
C GLN A 739 -13.94 -32.70 -18.01
N PRO A 740 -13.19 -31.82 -17.33
CA PRO A 740 -13.18 -31.81 -15.89
C PRO A 740 -14.57 -31.48 -15.36
N SER A 741 -15.02 -32.18 -14.32
CA SER A 741 -16.26 -31.85 -13.64
C SER A 741 -16.18 -30.45 -13.03
N PHE A 742 -17.32 -29.76 -12.95
CA PHE A 742 -17.43 -28.45 -12.31
C PHE A 742 -16.86 -28.46 -10.88
N GLN A 743 -17.17 -29.52 -10.12
CA GLN A 743 -16.68 -29.71 -8.75
C GLN A 743 -15.15 -29.77 -8.67
N ASN A 744 -14.49 -30.51 -9.58
CA ASN A 744 -13.03 -30.60 -9.57
C ASN A 744 -12.35 -29.27 -9.94
N VAL A 745 -12.98 -28.45 -10.78
CA VAL A 745 -12.48 -27.11 -11.10
C VAL A 745 -12.66 -26.18 -9.91
N LEU A 746 -13.81 -26.25 -9.24
CA LEU A 746 -14.09 -25.47 -8.03
C LEU A 746 -13.12 -25.81 -6.90
N GLU A 747 -12.83 -27.09 -6.69
CA GLU A 747 -11.83 -27.54 -5.71
C GLU A 747 -10.42 -27.01 -6.03
N MET A 748 -10.01 -27.05 -7.30
CA MET A 748 -8.72 -26.47 -7.68
C MET A 748 -8.69 -24.95 -7.53
N LEU A 749 -9.78 -24.25 -7.85
CA LEU A 749 -9.90 -22.82 -7.61
C LEU A 749 -9.81 -22.49 -6.12
N ASN A 750 -10.43 -23.30 -5.26
CA ASN A 750 -10.32 -23.14 -3.81
C ASN A 750 -8.88 -23.30 -3.34
N VAL A 751 -8.17 -24.33 -3.82
CA VAL A 751 -6.76 -24.56 -3.49
C VAL A 751 -5.88 -23.40 -3.96
N VAL A 752 -6.06 -22.90 -5.18
CA VAL A 752 -5.30 -21.77 -5.74
C VAL A 752 -5.53 -20.48 -4.95
N ASN A 753 -6.77 -20.23 -4.51
CA ASN A 753 -7.11 -19.06 -3.68
C ASN A 753 -6.86 -19.28 -2.17
N GLY A 754 -6.27 -20.41 -1.76
CA GLY A 754 -5.94 -20.70 -0.36
C GLY A 754 -7.15 -20.93 0.55
N ILE A 755 -8.26 -21.41 0.00
CA ILE A 755 -9.44 -21.87 0.74
C ILE A 755 -9.34 -23.39 0.88
N LEU A 756 -8.94 -23.85 2.06
CA LEU A 756 -8.88 -25.27 2.39
C LEU A 756 -10.15 -25.65 3.16
N PHE A 757 -10.97 -26.52 2.58
CA PHE A 757 -12.00 -27.22 3.34
C PHE A 757 -11.32 -28.33 4.12
N ILE A 758 -11.19 -28.18 5.44
CA ILE A 758 -11.02 -29.34 6.29
C ILE A 758 -12.31 -30.14 6.10
N GLN A 759 -12.22 -31.41 5.68
CA GLN A 759 -13.38 -32.29 5.54
C GLN A 759 -14.06 -32.45 6.91
N ILE A 760 -14.92 -31.50 7.24
CA ILE A 760 -15.92 -31.64 8.28
C ILE A 760 -16.91 -32.66 7.70
N ARG A 761 -17.23 -33.71 8.47
CA ARG A 761 -18.14 -34.76 8.00
C ARG A 761 -19.47 -34.11 7.64
N GLU A 762 -20.11 -34.52 6.54
CA GLU A 762 -21.40 -33.95 6.11
C GLU A 762 -22.45 -33.91 7.24
N LYS A 763 -22.39 -34.86 8.18
CA LYS A 763 -23.23 -34.89 9.38
C LYS A 763 -23.01 -33.70 10.31
N ASP A 764 -21.78 -33.24 10.50
CA ASP A 764 -21.47 -32.08 11.34
C ASP A 764 -21.89 -30.78 10.64
N LEU A 765 -21.88 -30.76 9.30
CA LEU A 765 -22.35 -29.65 8.46
C LEU A 765 -23.89 -29.56 8.45
N GLU A 766 -24.59 -30.70 8.44
CA GLU A 766 -26.04 -30.78 8.62
C GLU A 766 -26.46 -30.38 10.05
N ILE A 767 -25.72 -30.81 11.08
CA ILE A 767 -25.95 -30.36 12.47
C ILE A 767 -25.75 -28.84 12.58
N LEU A 768 -24.72 -28.28 11.94
CA LEU A 768 -24.50 -26.84 11.88
C LEU A 768 -25.64 -26.11 11.16
N ARG A 769 -26.16 -26.66 10.05
CA ARG A 769 -27.32 -26.10 9.33
C ARG A 769 -28.61 -26.16 10.14
N ASP A 770 -28.88 -27.28 10.80
CA ASP A 770 -30.07 -27.46 11.63
C ASP A 770 -30.04 -26.55 12.87
N GLU A 771 -28.87 -26.29 13.44
CA GLU A 771 -28.71 -25.28 14.50
C GLU A 771 -28.87 -23.84 13.98
N PHE A 772 -28.49 -23.57 12.74
CA PHE A 772 -28.67 -22.26 12.07
C PHE A 772 -30.15 -21.97 11.80
N ALA A 773 -30.89 -22.96 11.31
CA ALA A 773 -32.33 -22.88 11.12
C ALA A 773 -33.05 -22.66 12.46
N LYS A 774 -32.62 -23.34 13.53
CA LYS A 774 -33.23 -23.18 14.86
C LYS A 774 -32.99 -21.81 15.50
N GLN A 775 -31.81 -21.20 15.34
CA GLN A 775 -31.53 -19.87 15.88
C GLN A 775 -32.10 -18.71 15.06
N SER A 776 -32.16 -18.84 13.72
CA SER A 776 -32.84 -17.85 12.87
C SER A 776 -34.35 -17.81 13.15
N ILE A 777 -34.98 -18.95 13.46
CA ILE A 777 -36.38 -19.02 13.92
C ILE A 777 -36.53 -18.46 15.35
N GLY A 778 -35.54 -18.67 16.22
CA GLY A 778 -35.52 -18.11 17.58
C GLY A 778 -35.46 -16.58 17.63
N ASN A 779 -34.66 -15.96 16.76
CA ASN A 779 -34.55 -14.50 16.68
C ASN A 779 -35.76 -13.81 16.00
N GLN A 780 -36.56 -14.56 15.23
CA GLN A 780 -37.84 -14.05 14.70
C GLN A 780 -38.97 -14.02 15.73
N GLN A 781 -38.85 -14.76 16.84
CA GLN A 781 -39.88 -14.77 17.90
C GLN A 781 -39.71 -13.64 18.93
N THR A 782 -38.60 -12.91 18.93
CA THR A 782 -38.33 -11.79 19.86
C THR A 782 -38.37 -10.40 19.22
N SER A 783 -38.82 -10.26 17.97
CA SER A 783 -38.97 -8.97 17.29
C SER A 783 -40.33 -8.80 16.61
N VAL A 784 -41.42 -8.88 17.37
CA VAL A 784 -42.71 -8.36 16.92
C VAL A 784 -42.74 -6.85 17.11
N SER A 785 -42.19 -6.12 16.12
CA SER A 785 -42.73 -4.87 15.55
C SER A 785 -41.69 -4.18 14.66
N SER A 786 -41.48 -4.69 13.45
CA SER A 786 -40.89 -3.89 12.36
C SER A 786 -41.40 -4.40 11.03
N MET A 787 -41.98 -3.48 10.25
CA MET A 787 -42.57 -3.68 8.93
C MET A 787 -41.83 -4.71 8.07
N THR A 788 -42.61 -5.57 7.43
CA THR A 788 -42.12 -6.56 6.46
C THR A 788 -41.34 -5.88 5.34
N ILE A 789 -40.13 -6.38 5.07
CA ILE A 789 -39.22 -5.91 4.01
C ILE A 789 -39.89 -5.94 2.62
N SER A 790 -40.94 -6.75 2.42
CA SER A 790 -41.78 -6.74 1.22
C SER A 790 -42.54 -5.41 1.03
N GLU A 791 -43.09 -4.82 2.09
CA GLU A 791 -43.84 -3.56 2.02
C GLU A 791 -42.92 -2.35 1.83
N ALA A 792 -41.68 -2.42 2.34
CA ALA A 792 -40.66 -1.40 2.12
C ALA A 792 -40.12 -1.43 0.67
N VAL A 793 -40.02 -2.61 0.06
CA VAL A 793 -39.64 -2.77 -1.36
C VAL A 793 -40.78 -2.32 -2.28
N ASP A 794 -42.04 -2.59 -1.92
CA ASP A 794 -43.21 -2.14 -2.69
C ASP A 794 -43.45 -0.62 -2.55
N GLN A 795 -43.17 -0.02 -1.39
CA GLN A 795 -43.19 1.44 -1.22
C GLN A 795 -42.00 2.15 -1.92
N ALA A 796 -40.82 1.53 -1.95
CA ALA A 796 -39.68 2.05 -2.71
C ALA A 796 -39.89 1.95 -4.23
N ALA A 797 -40.54 0.88 -4.71
CA ALA A 797 -40.92 0.72 -6.11
C ALA A 797 -42.04 1.70 -6.53
N ALA A 798 -42.97 2.04 -5.63
CA ALA A 798 -44.00 3.04 -5.88
C ALA A 798 -43.46 4.48 -5.91
N LEU A 799 -42.37 4.78 -5.21
CA LEU A 799 -41.70 6.08 -5.24
C LEU A 799 -40.82 6.26 -6.50
N LEU A 800 -40.23 5.17 -7.02
CA LEU A 800 -39.43 5.20 -8.25
C LEU A 800 -40.25 5.36 -9.55
N ASN A 801 -41.56 5.05 -9.52
CA ASN A 801 -42.44 5.20 -10.68
C ASN A 801 -43.15 6.57 -10.79
N ASN A 802 -42.93 7.49 -9.85
CA ASN A 802 -43.51 8.84 -9.88
C ASN A 802 -42.52 9.96 -10.27
N GLU A 803 -41.29 9.61 -10.71
CA GLU A 803 -40.34 10.57 -11.31
C GLU A 803 -40.04 10.28 -12.80
N ILE A 804 -40.92 9.55 -13.47
CA ILE A 804 -40.97 9.50 -14.93
C ILE A 804 -42.40 9.86 -15.35
N ASP A 805 -42.68 11.16 -15.33
CA ASP A 805 -43.53 11.89 -16.27
C ASP A 805 -43.10 13.37 -16.29
#